data_AF-A0AA96GA63-F1
#
_entry.id   AF-A0AA96GA63-F1
#
_cell.length_a   1.000
_cell.length_b   1.000
_cell.length_c   1.000
_cell.angle_alpha   90.00
_cell.angle_beta   90.00
_cell.angle_gamma   90.00
#
_symmetry.space_group_name_H-M   'P 1'
#
loop_
_entity.id
_entity.type
_entity.pdbx_description
1 polymer ?
#
loop_
_entity_poly.entity_id
_entity_poly.type
_entity_poly.pdbx_seq_one_letter_code
_entity_poly.pdbx_strand_id
1 'polypeptide(L)'
;MDAMKVQHQQILNRTHKGPHRGLMFLVFQLVVLGSLLFLTCVFPETARAVQVPNVVGSSQTQAEADIIKANLRVGKVTSANTVTVPPGTVIIQNPAAGINVVRGTKVDLVVSGVAVPDIVGRKQADAQKDLTKAGLIVGSVTTANSATVAEGKVISQNPTAGTNVAFGSPVDLVVSLGSTVPNVVGMTQAAAQSAITTAGLTVGAVTTAISTTVAPGKVISQNPVAGKKVAAKSAVALVVSRGTQVPNVVGRTQADAQKALTSAGLTIGTVTMANSATVAAGRVISQNPGGGTTANPGSAVALVVSLGTTVPNVVGLTQSSAQTALIAAGLTAGTVTTANSETVPSGTVIHQTPVAGIKVSPGSAVALVISSGPPVFLMGVQNDPRTGPLVNSLYRIRTDGVVTKIADLNHRTHGLAFVGSTLYSVEELTLAQQSGTRPNLYRLNPETGDTLATIPLSLSTGESLEGGRGLATEPGTGLLWGLLVVTSEVNSARRLVTINPRTGVATQKAKLLGNFMDLAFDAAGILYAITDNRPVPGGATVFPARIYTVNKTTGATTEFLNVSAGAVAGQPNFRESETIGVGSSPDLLYHFSGQHKVTPGFTKNMLFETIHVNNKTRTAIALTGPDFFVTTALALVPLRTAPALGDLDANGKADLVWRNNFNGNTAIWLMDGTTIAASGFPGGVPMAWQIAGVGDVNGDNKADVIWRNRTSGAVAVWLMDGLTIVSTGFPGSASLAFEIMGVGDVNGDGKADLIWRNTTDGSTAIWLMNGTTIAASGFPGGVPEAWQITGVGDVNGDNKADVIWRNDNSGGVAVWLMNGLSVTAVGFPGSASTAFKVTGVGDVNGDGKADLIWRNTTDGSTAIWLMNGTTTAASGFPGGVPAVWQMSEARDVNGDGRTDVIWRNSRNGTVAVWLMNGLTISAVGFPGSTSTDWEIQ
;
A
#
# COMPACT_ATOMS: atom_id res chain seq x y z
N MET A 1 10.02 79.05 -30.31
CA MET A 1 9.98 78.06 -31.41
C MET A 1 8.61 78.15 -32.06
N ASP A 2 8.21 79.30 -32.60
CA ASP A 2 8.71 79.91 -33.87
C ASP A 2 8.34 79.01 -35.07
N ALA A 3 7.55 79.43 -36.05
CA ALA A 3 7.50 80.76 -36.65
C ALA A 3 6.25 81.02 -37.52
N MET A 4 6.02 82.32 -37.81
CA MET A 4 5.45 82.89 -39.05
C MET A 4 3.98 82.59 -39.43
N LYS A 5 3.09 83.60 -39.33
CA LYS A 5 2.63 84.54 -40.40
C LYS A 5 1.47 83.97 -41.24
N VAL A 6 0.43 84.70 -41.67
CA VAL A 6 -0.02 86.11 -41.51
C VAL A 6 -1.55 86.07 -41.77
N GLN A 7 -2.41 86.51 -40.84
CA GLN A 7 -3.03 87.84 -40.75
C GLN A 7 -3.88 88.30 -41.96
N HIS A 8 -5.02 88.97 -41.79
CA HIS A 8 -5.88 89.14 -40.60
C HIS A 8 -7.28 89.60 -41.04
N GLN A 9 -8.26 89.52 -40.13
CA GLN A 9 -9.64 89.94 -40.36
C GLN A 9 -9.95 91.19 -39.51
N GLN A 10 -10.74 92.12 -40.08
CA GLN A 10 -11.76 92.91 -39.37
C GLN A 10 -11.40 94.08 -38.40
N ILE A 11 -12.45 94.90 -38.20
CA ILE A 11 -12.77 95.85 -37.10
C ILE A 11 -12.40 97.34 -37.26
N LEU A 12 -13.28 98.17 -36.70
CA LEU A 12 -13.51 99.61 -36.91
C LEU A 12 -13.08 100.48 -35.71
N ASN A 13 -13.05 101.81 -35.97
CA ASN A 13 -13.27 102.97 -35.08
C ASN A 13 -12.09 103.70 -34.39
N ARG A 14 -11.97 105.00 -34.78
CA ARG A 14 -11.78 106.23 -33.95
C ARG A 14 -10.53 106.30 -33.02
N THR A 15 -9.66 107.32 -33.04
CA THR A 15 -9.91 108.79 -33.03
C THR A 15 -8.64 109.66 -33.29
N HIS A 16 -8.86 110.92 -33.72
CA HIS A 16 -8.12 112.19 -33.43
C HIS A 16 -6.66 112.55 -33.89
N LYS A 17 -6.63 113.52 -34.84
CA LYS A 17 -5.95 114.86 -34.85
C LYS A 17 -4.41 115.05 -34.95
N GLY A 18 -4.00 115.62 -36.11
CA GLY A 18 -3.11 116.81 -36.23
C GLY A 18 -1.73 116.61 -36.91
N PRO A 19 -1.04 117.67 -37.39
CA PRO A 19 -1.54 118.97 -37.89
C PRO A 19 -0.75 119.60 -39.10
N HIS A 20 -1.38 120.54 -39.84
CA HIS A 20 -0.78 121.74 -40.53
C HIS A 20 0.36 121.60 -41.58
N ARG A 21 0.63 122.52 -42.54
CA ARG A 21 -0.04 123.72 -43.12
C ARG A 21 0.67 124.09 -44.46
N GLY A 22 -0.03 124.78 -45.37
CA GLY A 22 0.51 125.33 -46.62
C GLY A 22 -0.12 124.70 -47.87
N LEU A 23 -0.39 125.40 -48.98
CA LEU A 23 -0.07 126.78 -49.32
C LEU A 23 -1.30 127.50 -49.92
N MET A 24 -1.54 128.66 -49.34
CA MET A 24 -2.40 129.76 -49.75
C MET A 24 -2.03 130.28 -51.14
N PHE A 25 -2.43 129.57 -52.21
CA PHE A 25 -2.19 129.98 -53.61
C PHE A 25 -3.29 129.57 -54.60
N LEU A 26 -4.57 129.63 -54.20
CA LEU A 26 -5.69 129.62 -55.16
C LEU A 26 -6.92 130.41 -54.69
N VAL A 27 -6.71 131.68 -54.32
CA VAL A 27 -7.78 132.69 -54.10
C VAL A 27 -8.48 133.09 -55.43
N PHE A 28 -8.40 132.22 -56.44
CA PHE A 28 -8.95 132.41 -57.78
C PHE A 28 -9.54 131.13 -58.40
N GLN A 29 -10.02 130.21 -57.54
CA GLN A 29 -11.18 129.36 -57.85
C GLN A 29 -12.19 129.50 -56.71
N LEU A 30 -13.02 130.55 -56.71
CA LEU A 30 -14.28 130.61 -57.45
C LEU A 30 -15.33 129.56 -56.98
N VAL A 31 -15.97 129.89 -55.85
CA VAL A 31 -17.40 130.33 -55.83
C VAL A 31 -18.51 129.28 -56.00
N VAL A 32 -18.27 128.01 -56.39
CA VAL A 32 -19.40 127.15 -56.84
C VAL A 32 -19.97 126.13 -55.82
N LEU A 33 -19.23 125.59 -54.84
CA LEU A 33 -19.67 124.37 -54.12
C LEU A 33 -19.98 124.47 -52.61
N GLY A 34 -19.85 125.64 -51.98
CA GLY A 34 -19.80 125.74 -50.50
C GLY A 34 -20.99 126.41 -49.78
N SER A 35 -21.85 127.17 -50.46
CA SER A 35 -22.77 128.10 -49.79
C SER A 35 -24.11 128.28 -50.51
N LEU A 36 -24.89 127.21 -50.57
CA LEU A 36 -26.35 127.26 -50.77
C LEU A 36 -27.07 126.10 -50.06
N LEU A 37 -26.47 125.59 -48.97
CA LEU A 37 -26.81 124.29 -48.38
C LEU A 37 -27.93 124.34 -47.32
N PHE A 38 -28.87 125.27 -47.48
CA PHE A 38 -30.12 125.34 -46.72
C PHE A 38 -31.12 126.14 -47.57
N LEU A 39 -32.32 125.57 -47.79
CA LEU A 39 -33.45 126.17 -48.52
C LEU A 39 -33.40 126.19 -50.07
N THR A 40 -33.36 125.01 -50.70
CA THR A 40 -34.02 124.78 -52.00
C THR A 40 -34.79 123.46 -52.04
N CYS A 41 -36.06 123.53 -52.44
CA CYS A 41 -36.89 122.44 -52.96
C CYS A 41 -37.24 121.24 -52.05
N VAL A 42 -38.41 121.38 -51.41
CA VAL A 42 -39.29 120.25 -51.05
C VAL A 42 -39.73 119.53 -52.34
N PHE A 43 -39.27 118.31 -52.58
CA PHE A 43 -39.92 117.31 -53.45
C PHE A 43 -39.59 115.90 -52.97
N PRO A 44 -40.54 114.94 -53.01
CA PRO A 44 -40.24 113.55 -52.68
C PRO A 44 -39.38 112.92 -53.78
N GLU A 45 -38.38 112.13 -53.39
CA GLU A 45 -37.63 111.30 -54.31
C GLU A 45 -38.58 110.23 -54.87
N THR A 46 -38.94 110.36 -56.15
CA THR A 46 -39.95 109.50 -56.77
C THR A 46 -39.45 108.06 -56.81
N ALA A 47 -40.26 107.14 -56.26
CA ALA A 47 -39.96 105.71 -56.27
C ALA A 47 -39.82 105.23 -57.72
N ARG A 48 -38.57 105.10 -58.19
CA ARG A 48 -38.26 104.67 -59.55
C ARG A 48 -38.77 103.23 -59.73
N ALA A 49 -39.88 103.12 -60.46
CA ALA A 49 -40.47 101.83 -60.75
C ALA A 49 -39.56 101.01 -61.68
N VAL A 50 -39.52 99.71 -61.45
CA VAL A 50 -38.85 98.73 -62.29
C VAL A 50 -39.88 97.70 -62.73
N GLN A 51 -39.81 97.31 -64.00
CA GLN A 51 -40.78 96.40 -64.60
C GLN A 51 -40.48 94.95 -64.18
N VAL A 52 -41.51 94.20 -63.79
CA VAL A 52 -41.38 92.78 -63.43
C VAL A 52 -41.14 91.94 -64.70
N PRO A 53 -40.04 91.17 -64.80
CA PRO A 53 -39.75 90.35 -65.98
C PRO A 53 -40.75 89.20 -66.11
N ASN A 54 -41.01 88.72 -67.33
CA ASN A 54 -41.74 87.47 -67.53
C ASN A 54 -40.79 86.29 -67.35
N VAL A 55 -41.08 85.46 -66.35
CA VAL A 55 -40.31 84.26 -66.03
C VAL A 55 -41.17 82.98 -66.07
N VAL A 56 -42.48 83.09 -66.33
CA VAL A 56 -43.36 81.94 -66.58
C VAL A 56 -42.87 81.15 -67.80
N GLY A 57 -42.82 79.83 -67.69
CA GLY A 57 -42.26 78.92 -68.70
C GLY A 57 -40.74 78.76 -68.64
N SER A 58 -40.02 79.55 -67.82
CA SER A 58 -38.58 79.36 -67.58
C SER A 58 -38.32 78.35 -66.46
N SER A 59 -37.11 77.79 -66.40
CA SER A 59 -36.66 77.03 -65.23
C SER A 59 -36.56 77.95 -64.01
N GLN A 60 -36.79 77.42 -62.81
CA GLN A 60 -36.73 78.19 -61.56
C GLN A 60 -35.39 78.94 -61.41
N THR A 61 -34.26 78.29 -61.68
CA THR A 61 -32.93 78.92 -61.59
C THR A 61 -32.77 80.10 -62.55
N GLN A 62 -33.29 79.99 -63.78
CA GLN A 62 -33.26 81.08 -64.76
C GLN A 62 -34.20 82.22 -64.33
N ALA A 63 -35.41 81.89 -63.87
CA ALA A 63 -36.38 82.84 -63.35
C ALA A 63 -35.83 83.67 -62.18
N GLU A 64 -35.20 83.02 -61.20
CA GLU A 64 -34.57 83.66 -60.06
C GLU A 64 -33.44 84.60 -60.50
N ALA A 65 -32.60 84.17 -61.45
CA ALA A 65 -31.53 85.01 -62.01
C ALA A 65 -32.07 86.26 -62.72
N ASP A 66 -33.13 86.12 -63.53
CA ASP A 66 -33.74 87.24 -64.25
C ASP A 66 -34.47 88.23 -63.33
N ILE A 67 -35.12 87.74 -62.25
CA ILE A 67 -35.69 88.59 -61.18
C ILE A 67 -34.60 89.41 -60.49
N ILE A 68 -33.48 88.77 -60.10
CA ILE A 68 -32.36 89.47 -59.44
C ILE A 68 -31.72 90.49 -60.38
N LYS A 69 -31.52 90.14 -61.65
CA LYS A 69 -31.00 91.02 -62.71
C LYS A 69 -31.90 92.23 -62.95
N ALA A 70 -33.22 92.08 -62.78
CA ALA A 70 -34.19 93.18 -62.79
C ALA A 70 -34.15 94.06 -61.52
N ASN A 71 -33.21 93.88 -60.59
CA ASN A 71 -33.16 94.56 -59.28
C ASN A 71 -34.41 94.33 -58.41
N LEU A 72 -35.08 93.20 -58.62
CA LEU A 72 -36.15 92.71 -57.76
C LEU A 72 -35.59 91.63 -56.82
N ARG A 73 -36.40 91.17 -55.88
CA ARG A 73 -36.04 90.06 -54.99
C ARG A 73 -36.88 88.85 -55.31
N VAL A 74 -36.29 87.66 -55.27
CA VAL A 74 -37.08 86.42 -55.26
C VAL A 74 -37.93 86.42 -54.00
N GLY A 75 -39.22 86.15 -54.18
CA GLY A 75 -40.22 86.07 -53.13
C GLY A 75 -40.35 84.66 -52.58
N LYS A 76 -41.56 84.29 -52.17
CA LYS A 76 -41.90 82.92 -51.79
C LYS A 76 -42.04 82.06 -53.04
N VAL A 77 -41.24 81.01 -53.15
CA VAL A 77 -41.45 79.95 -54.14
C VAL A 77 -42.36 78.86 -53.54
N THR A 78 -43.40 78.46 -54.26
CA THR A 78 -44.28 77.34 -53.92
C THR A 78 -44.37 76.37 -55.10
N SER A 79 -44.79 75.13 -54.85
CA SER A 79 -44.96 74.11 -55.89
C SER A 79 -46.43 73.78 -56.13
N ALA A 80 -46.83 73.66 -57.39
CA ALA A 80 -48.13 73.12 -57.80
C ALA A 80 -47.97 71.71 -58.39
N ASN A 81 -49.03 70.90 -58.29
CA ASN A 81 -49.10 69.61 -58.96
C ASN A 81 -49.57 69.81 -60.40
N THR A 82 -48.70 69.54 -61.37
CA THR A 82 -49.05 69.47 -62.78
C THR A 82 -48.23 68.39 -63.47
N VAL A 83 -48.89 67.60 -64.31
CA VAL A 83 -48.27 66.53 -65.10
C VAL A 83 -47.97 66.96 -66.55
N THR A 84 -48.37 68.18 -66.94
CA THR A 84 -48.23 68.71 -68.30
C THR A 84 -47.07 69.70 -68.46
N VAL A 85 -46.45 70.14 -67.35
CA VAL A 85 -45.32 71.09 -67.36
C VAL A 85 -44.09 70.43 -66.72
N PRO A 86 -42.90 70.45 -67.36
CA PRO A 86 -41.70 69.82 -66.81
C PRO A 86 -41.37 70.27 -65.37
N PRO A 87 -40.95 69.37 -64.46
CA PRO A 87 -40.60 69.72 -63.09
C PRO A 87 -39.55 70.84 -63.01
N GLY A 88 -39.72 71.75 -62.05
CA GLY A 88 -38.85 72.92 -61.86
C GLY A 88 -39.11 74.10 -62.82
N THR A 89 -40.15 74.05 -63.65
CA THR A 89 -40.57 75.17 -64.52
C THR A 89 -41.53 76.10 -63.77
N VAL A 90 -41.39 77.42 -63.92
CA VAL A 90 -42.34 78.40 -63.38
C VAL A 90 -43.67 78.35 -64.13
N ILE A 91 -44.76 78.17 -63.41
CA ILE A 91 -46.15 78.14 -63.92
C ILE A 91 -46.85 79.49 -63.69
N ILE A 92 -46.60 80.12 -62.54
CA ILE A 92 -47.21 81.39 -62.14
C ILE A 92 -46.14 82.26 -61.47
N GLN A 93 -46.21 83.57 -61.69
CA GLN A 93 -45.44 84.56 -60.95
C GLN A 93 -46.37 85.63 -60.38
N ASN A 94 -46.02 86.20 -59.23
CA ASN A 94 -46.73 87.32 -58.61
C ASN A 94 -45.72 88.28 -57.95
N PRO A 95 -45.62 89.56 -58.35
CA PRO A 95 -46.53 90.26 -59.27
C PRO A 95 -46.42 89.79 -60.73
N ALA A 96 -47.51 89.99 -61.48
CA ALA A 96 -47.60 89.57 -62.87
C ALA A 96 -46.54 90.26 -63.74
N ALA A 97 -46.13 89.57 -64.82
CA ALA A 97 -45.14 90.09 -65.74
C ALA A 97 -45.57 91.43 -66.37
N GLY A 98 -44.59 92.31 -66.62
CA GLY A 98 -44.79 93.57 -67.32
C GLY A 98 -45.32 94.73 -66.45
N ILE A 99 -45.71 94.50 -65.19
CA ILE A 99 -46.17 95.58 -64.32
C ILE A 99 -44.99 96.32 -63.67
N ASN A 100 -45.20 97.59 -63.32
CA ASN A 100 -44.20 98.46 -62.71
C ASN A 100 -44.30 98.42 -61.18
N VAL A 101 -43.23 98.00 -60.50
CA VAL A 101 -43.16 97.89 -59.03
C VAL A 101 -41.95 98.63 -58.47
N VAL A 102 -41.95 98.92 -57.16
CA VAL A 102 -40.78 99.54 -56.51
C VAL A 102 -39.59 98.58 -56.57
N ARG A 103 -38.38 99.11 -56.83
CA ARG A 103 -37.12 98.36 -56.79
C ARG A 103 -37.00 97.54 -55.50
N GLY A 104 -36.59 96.28 -55.61
CA GLY A 104 -36.48 95.36 -54.47
C GLY A 104 -37.79 94.70 -54.00
N THR A 105 -38.92 94.97 -54.66
CA THR A 105 -40.18 94.20 -54.47
C THR A 105 -39.92 92.70 -54.65
N LYS A 106 -40.61 91.87 -53.85
CA LYS A 106 -40.54 90.41 -53.93
C LYS A 106 -41.42 89.89 -55.08
N VAL A 107 -40.91 88.93 -55.85
CA VAL A 107 -41.65 88.18 -56.87
C VAL A 107 -41.80 86.73 -56.40
N ASP A 108 -42.99 86.40 -55.90
CA ASP A 108 -43.38 85.04 -55.54
C ASP A 108 -43.57 84.19 -56.81
N LEU A 109 -43.19 82.92 -56.76
CA LEU A 109 -43.25 82.00 -57.90
C LEU A 109 -44.02 80.72 -57.52
N VAL A 110 -44.79 80.19 -58.46
CA VAL A 110 -45.37 78.84 -58.38
C VAL A 110 -44.72 77.98 -59.46
N VAL A 111 -44.01 76.92 -59.08
CA VAL A 111 -43.29 76.02 -60.00
C VAL A 111 -43.96 74.64 -60.12
N SER A 112 -43.69 73.93 -61.21
CA SER A 112 -44.05 72.52 -61.36
C SER A 112 -43.23 71.68 -60.38
N GLY A 113 -43.91 70.93 -59.52
CA GLY A 113 -43.27 70.11 -58.50
C GLY A 113 -42.70 68.79 -59.02
N VAL A 114 -41.96 68.09 -58.17
CA VAL A 114 -41.59 66.69 -58.34
C VAL A 114 -42.05 65.87 -57.13
N ALA A 115 -42.54 64.65 -57.38
CA ALA A 115 -42.93 63.71 -56.34
C ALA A 115 -41.69 63.08 -55.69
N VAL A 116 -41.63 63.12 -54.35
CA VAL A 116 -40.54 62.49 -53.59
C VAL A 116 -40.59 60.95 -53.76
N PRO A 117 -39.52 60.28 -54.20
CA PRO A 117 -39.49 58.82 -54.36
C PRO A 117 -39.50 58.10 -53.02
N ASP A 118 -39.98 56.85 -52.99
CA ASP A 118 -39.82 55.98 -51.83
C ASP A 118 -38.41 55.40 -51.76
N ILE A 119 -37.73 55.71 -50.67
CA ILE A 119 -36.36 55.31 -50.36
C ILE A 119 -36.25 54.60 -49.00
N VAL A 120 -37.36 54.37 -48.31
CA VAL A 120 -37.38 53.64 -47.03
C VAL A 120 -36.90 52.19 -47.26
N GLY A 121 -36.08 51.68 -46.33
CA GLY A 121 -35.48 50.36 -46.44
C GLY A 121 -34.36 50.23 -47.48
N ARG A 122 -34.08 51.25 -48.30
CA ARG A 122 -32.92 51.27 -49.21
C ARG A 122 -31.64 51.64 -48.45
N LYS A 123 -30.47 51.24 -48.98
CA LYS A 123 -29.17 51.69 -48.44
C LYS A 123 -29.04 53.19 -48.66
N GLN A 124 -28.45 53.93 -47.71
CA GLN A 124 -28.26 55.38 -47.80
C GLN A 124 -27.63 55.84 -49.14
N ALA A 125 -26.59 55.13 -49.60
CA ALA A 125 -25.90 55.44 -50.86
C ALA A 125 -26.75 55.23 -52.12
N ASP A 126 -27.75 54.36 -52.08
CA ASP A 126 -28.66 54.13 -53.20
C ASP A 126 -29.84 55.11 -53.13
N ALA A 127 -30.38 55.36 -51.93
CA ALA A 127 -31.37 56.41 -51.68
C ALA A 127 -30.90 57.80 -52.15
N GLN A 128 -29.63 58.15 -51.90
CA GLN A 128 -28.99 59.37 -52.42
C GLN A 128 -29.06 59.45 -53.95
N LYS A 129 -28.79 58.34 -54.66
CA LYS A 129 -28.84 58.31 -56.13
C LYS A 129 -30.27 58.47 -56.64
N ASP A 130 -31.24 57.80 -56.01
CA ASP A 130 -32.65 57.89 -56.40
C ASP A 130 -33.20 59.32 -56.22
N LEU A 131 -32.87 59.99 -55.12
CA LEU A 131 -33.22 61.40 -54.88
C LEU A 131 -32.56 62.34 -55.91
N THR A 132 -31.27 62.17 -56.15
CA THR A 132 -30.52 62.98 -57.13
C THR A 132 -31.10 62.81 -58.54
N LYS A 133 -31.47 61.57 -58.92
CA LYS A 133 -32.14 61.25 -60.19
C LYS A 133 -33.53 61.88 -60.30
N ALA A 134 -34.23 62.06 -59.18
CA ALA A 134 -35.51 62.76 -59.11
C ALA A 134 -35.39 64.30 -59.09
N GLY A 135 -34.18 64.88 -59.20
CA GLY A 135 -34.02 66.33 -59.12
C GLY A 135 -34.21 66.91 -57.71
N LEU A 136 -34.06 66.07 -56.69
CA LEU A 136 -34.10 66.44 -55.27
C LEU A 136 -32.69 66.39 -54.68
N ILE A 137 -32.46 67.14 -53.61
CA ILE A 137 -31.22 67.07 -52.84
C ILE A 137 -31.44 66.29 -51.55
N VAL A 138 -30.39 65.67 -51.02
CA VAL A 138 -30.45 65.10 -49.67
C VAL A 138 -30.35 66.23 -48.66
N GLY A 139 -31.30 66.27 -47.74
CA GLY A 139 -31.36 67.19 -46.62
C GLY A 139 -30.48 66.74 -45.46
N SER A 140 -30.98 66.91 -44.24
CA SER A 140 -30.30 66.40 -43.06
C SER A 140 -30.32 64.87 -43.03
N VAL A 141 -29.15 64.25 -42.84
CA VAL A 141 -29.05 62.81 -42.56
C VAL A 141 -28.84 62.65 -41.06
N THR A 142 -29.90 62.23 -40.38
CA THR A 142 -29.86 61.88 -38.96
C THR A 142 -29.81 60.36 -38.81
N THR A 143 -29.44 59.90 -37.62
CA THR A 143 -29.27 58.47 -37.34
C THR A 143 -30.10 58.06 -36.13
N ALA A 144 -30.82 56.94 -36.22
CA ALA A 144 -31.62 56.41 -35.14
C ALA A 144 -31.49 54.88 -35.04
N ASN A 145 -31.95 54.31 -33.93
CA ASN A 145 -32.10 52.87 -33.79
C ASN A 145 -33.45 52.43 -34.35
N SER A 146 -33.49 51.33 -35.12
CA SER A 146 -34.74 50.76 -35.63
C SER A 146 -34.91 49.29 -35.26
N ALA A 147 -36.12 48.94 -34.83
CA ALA A 147 -36.56 47.59 -34.51
C ALA A 147 -36.78 46.67 -35.72
N THR A 148 -36.75 47.21 -36.94
CA THR A 148 -37.10 46.49 -38.17
C THR A 148 -36.16 46.75 -39.34
N VAL A 149 -35.40 47.86 -39.32
CA VAL A 149 -34.53 48.28 -40.42
C VAL A 149 -33.07 48.01 -40.06
N ALA A 150 -32.40 47.19 -40.87
CA ALA A 150 -30.98 46.87 -40.69
C ALA A 150 -30.06 48.10 -40.89
N GLU A 151 -28.85 48.03 -40.36
CA GLU A 151 -27.86 49.10 -40.39
C GLU A 151 -27.61 49.69 -41.79
N GLY A 152 -27.39 51.00 -41.87
CA GLY A 152 -27.07 51.72 -43.11
C GLY A 152 -28.23 51.84 -44.10
N LYS A 153 -29.43 51.37 -43.73
CA LYS A 153 -30.67 51.58 -44.48
C LYS A 153 -31.52 52.71 -43.89
N VAL A 154 -32.27 53.38 -44.75
CA VAL A 154 -33.18 54.46 -44.39
C VAL A 154 -34.37 53.88 -43.59
N ILE A 155 -34.57 54.41 -42.37
CA ILE A 155 -35.71 54.13 -41.48
C ILE A 155 -36.94 54.92 -41.93
N SER A 156 -36.76 56.20 -42.22
CA SER A 156 -37.80 57.11 -42.65
C SER A 156 -37.21 58.25 -43.48
N GLN A 157 -38.09 58.92 -44.22
CA GLN A 157 -37.79 60.08 -45.06
C GLN A 157 -38.79 61.20 -44.76
N ASN A 158 -38.36 62.45 -44.90
CA ASN A 158 -39.23 63.62 -44.83
C ASN A 158 -38.83 64.64 -45.90
N PRO A 159 -39.72 65.08 -46.82
CA PRO A 159 -41.13 64.71 -46.91
C PRO A 159 -41.37 63.22 -47.26
N THR A 160 -42.55 62.73 -46.91
CA THR A 160 -42.96 61.34 -47.15
C THR A 160 -43.03 61.01 -48.64
N ALA A 161 -42.87 59.73 -48.99
CA ALA A 161 -42.93 59.29 -50.38
C ALA A 161 -44.26 59.71 -51.05
N GLY A 162 -44.19 60.11 -52.32
CA GLY A 162 -45.32 60.65 -53.09
C GLY A 162 -45.66 62.13 -52.82
N THR A 163 -45.10 62.77 -51.79
CA THR A 163 -45.30 64.21 -51.55
C THR A 163 -44.75 65.02 -52.73
N ASN A 164 -45.52 65.97 -53.26
CA ASN A 164 -45.07 66.84 -54.34
C ASN A 164 -44.40 68.12 -53.78
N VAL A 165 -43.16 68.38 -54.18
CA VAL A 165 -42.32 69.48 -53.66
C VAL A 165 -41.67 70.26 -54.79
N ALA A 166 -41.12 71.45 -54.51
CA ALA A 166 -40.36 72.21 -55.51
C ALA A 166 -39.08 71.48 -55.94
N PHE A 167 -38.63 71.70 -57.17
CA PHE A 167 -37.38 71.14 -57.66
C PHE A 167 -36.19 71.58 -56.78
N GLY A 168 -35.24 70.67 -56.52
CA GLY A 168 -34.13 70.94 -55.60
C GLY A 168 -34.51 71.00 -54.12
N SER A 169 -35.74 70.65 -53.72
CA SER A 169 -36.11 70.56 -52.30
C SER A 169 -35.28 69.49 -51.57
N PRO A 170 -34.91 69.73 -50.29
CA PRO A 170 -34.24 68.74 -49.47
C PRO A 170 -35.20 67.63 -49.02
N VAL A 171 -34.70 66.39 -49.01
CA VAL A 171 -35.33 65.25 -48.34
C VAL A 171 -34.44 64.78 -47.20
N ASP A 172 -34.91 64.98 -45.97
CA ASP A 172 -34.26 64.50 -44.75
C ASP A 172 -34.36 62.97 -44.65
N LEU A 173 -33.29 62.36 -44.17
CA LEU A 173 -33.16 60.91 -43.99
C LEU A 173 -32.93 60.59 -42.52
N VAL A 174 -33.61 59.57 -42.01
CA VAL A 174 -33.22 58.90 -40.76
C VAL A 174 -32.63 57.54 -41.13
N VAL A 175 -31.36 57.28 -40.80
CA VAL A 175 -30.64 56.03 -41.16
C VAL A 175 -30.43 55.15 -39.92
N SER A 176 -30.55 53.83 -40.09
CA SER A 176 -30.43 52.86 -38.98
C SER A 176 -28.97 52.65 -38.55
N LEU A 177 -28.73 52.78 -37.24
CA LEU A 177 -27.45 52.47 -36.58
C LEU A 177 -27.27 50.99 -36.21
N GLY A 178 -28.35 50.20 -36.25
CA GLY A 178 -28.39 48.82 -35.73
C GLY A 178 -28.10 48.70 -34.22
N SER A 179 -28.54 47.58 -33.64
CA SER A 179 -28.08 47.16 -32.30
C SER A 179 -26.71 46.50 -32.40
N THR A 180 -25.79 46.89 -31.51
CA THR A 180 -24.50 46.20 -31.35
C THR A 180 -24.72 44.93 -30.52
N VAL A 181 -24.26 43.78 -31.00
CA VAL A 181 -24.30 42.53 -30.22
C VAL A 181 -23.29 42.62 -29.06
N PRO A 182 -23.72 42.47 -27.80
CA PRO A 182 -22.82 42.53 -26.65
C PRO A 182 -21.90 41.30 -26.60
N ASN A 183 -20.76 41.43 -25.91
CA ASN A 183 -19.94 40.27 -25.56
C ASN A 183 -20.50 39.61 -24.30
N VAL A 184 -20.96 38.37 -24.43
CA VAL A 184 -21.49 37.55 -23.33
C VAL A 184 -20.72 36.25 -23.13
N VAL A 185 -19.64 36.01 -23.89
CA VAL A 185 -18.75 34.86 -23.68
C VAL A 185 -18.11 34.95 -22.29
N GLY A 186 -18.11 33.85 -21.53
CA GLY A 186 -17.65 33.80 -20.15
C GLY A 186 -18.62 34.36 -19.10
N MET A 187 -19.73 35.01 -19.49
CA MET A 187 -20.82 35.33 -18.57
C MET A 187 -21.59 34.06 -18.15
N THR A 188 -22.28 34.11 -17.01
CA THR A 188 -23.30 33.10 -16.69
C THR A 188 -24.47 33.21 -17.66
N GLN A 189 -25.20 32.12 -17.90
CA GLN A 189 -26.37 32.15 -18.79
C GLN A 189 -27.37 33.27 -18.44
N ALA A 190 -27.69 33.47 -17.17
CA ALA A 190 -28.60 34.53 -16.73
C ALA A 190 -28.06 35.93 -17.04
N ALA A 191 -26.79 36.23 -16.73
CA ALA A 191 -26.18 37.51 -17.03
C ALA A 191 -26.07 37.77 -18.55
N ALA A 192 -25.76 36.73 -19.33
CA ALA A 192 -25.78 36.79 -20.79
C ALA A 192 -27.16 37.15 -21.34
N GLN A 193 -28.22 36.50 -20.83
CA GLN A 193 -29.60 36.79 -21.20
C GLN A 193 -29.99 38.24 -20.87
N SER A 194 -29.66 38.73 -19.67
CA SER A 194 -29.88 40.13 -19.28
C SER A 194 -29.10 41.13 -20.15
N ALA A 195 -27.86 40.82 -20.53
CA ALA A 195 -27.05 41.70 -21.39
C ALA A 195 -27.62 41.78 -22.82
N ILE A 196 -28.09 40.65 -23.37
CA ILE A 196 -28.74 40.58 -24.69
C ILE A 196 -30.04 41.40 -24.72
N THR A 197 -30.92 41.22 -23.73
CA THR A 197 -32.17 41.98 -23.67
C THR A 197 -31.95 43.47 -23.44
N THR A 198 -30.98 43.85 -22.61
CA THR A 198 -30.57 45.25 -22.39
C THR A 198 -30.05 45.91 -23.68
N ALA A 199 -29.37 45.16 -24.56
CA ALA A 199 -28.93 45.63 -25.88
C ALA A 199 -30.07 45.77 -26.92
N GLY A 200 -31.33 45.53 -26.52
CA GLY A 200 -32.49 45.54 -27.41
C GLY A 200 -32.54 44.35 -28.36
N LEU A 201 -31.88 43.24 -28.03
CA LEU A 201 -31.84 41.99 -28.80
C LEU A 201 -32.68 40.91 -28.11
N THR A 202 -32.91 39.78 -28.81
CA THR A 202 -33.62 38.64 -28.24
C THR A 202 -32.66 37.47 -27.97
N VAL A 203 -32.98 36.65 -26.97
CA VAL A 203 -32.23 35.42 -26.69
C VAL A 203 -32.66 34.36 -27.70
N GLY A 204 -31.71 33.82 -28.46
CA GLY A 204 -31.94 32.73 -29.41
C GLY A 204 -31.91 31.36 -28.76
N ALA A 205 -31.65 30.32 -29.56
CA ALA A 205 -31.49 28.96 -29.05
C ALA A 205 -30.34 28.90 -28.03
N VAL A 206 -30.62 28.36 -26.83
CA VAL A 206 -29.61 28.03 -25.82
C VAL A 206 -29.34 26.54 -25.90
N THR A 207 -28.14 26.19 -26.35
CA THR A 207 -27.65 24.81 -26.41
C THR A 207 -26.57 24.61 -25.36
N THR A 208 -26.25 23.35 -25.04
CA THR A 208 -25.15 23.04 -24.13
C THR A 208 -24.06 22.26 -24.84
N ALA A 209 -22.81 22.43 -24.39
CA ALA A 209 -21.67 21.63 -24.83
C ALA A 209 -20.73 21.36 -23.65
N ILE A 210 -19.84 20.39 -23.80
CA ILE A 210 -18.76 20.13 -22.85
C ILE A 210 -17.60 21.07 -23.20
N SER A 211 -16.99 21.71 -22.19
CA SER A 211 -15.77 22.51 -22.33
C SER A 211 -14.83 22.23 -21.17
N THR A 212 -13.54 22.10 -21.46
CA THR A 212 -12.46 21.97 -20.46
C THR A 212 -11.99 23.34 -19.92
N THR A 213 -12.19 24.40 -20.70
CA THR A 213 -11.69 25.76 -20.41
C THR A 213 -12.76 26.71 -19.87
N VAL A 214 -14.04 26.48 -20.16
CA VAL A 214 -15.16 27.33 -19.73
C VAL A 214 -15.95 26.65 -18.61
N ALA A 215 -15.98 27.28 -17.43
CA ALA A 215 -16.64 26.73 -16.25
C ALA A 215 -18.15 26.46 -16.47
N PRO A 216 -18.76 25.48 -15.77
CA PRO A 216 -20.15 25.08 -16.02
C PRO A 216 -21.13 26.23 -15.78
N GLY A 217 -22.19 26.30 -16.57
CA GLY A 217 -23.19 27.37 -16.53
C GLY A 217 -22.74 28.70 -17.17
N LYS A 218 -21.50 28.80 -17.68
CA LYS A 218 -21.02 29.96 -18.47
C LYS A 218 -21.13 29.74 -19.97
N VAL A 219 -21.29 30.83 -20.72
CA VAL A 219 -21.34 30.84 -22.18
C VAL A 219 -19.95 30.51 -22.76
N ILE A 220 -19.88 29.44 -23.56
CA ILE A 220 -18.72 29.05 -24.37
C ILE A 220 -18.62 29.94 -25.61
N SER A 221 -19.75 30.12 -26.30
CA SER A 221 -19.80 30.89 -27.55
C SER A 221 -21.19 31.48 -27.79
N GLN A 222 -21.23 32.57 -28.56
CA GLN A 222 -22.45 33.25 -28.99
C GLN A 222 -22.50 33.36 -30.51
N ASN A 223 -23.69 33.38 -31.08
CA ASN A 223 -23.92 33.69 -32.50
C ASN A 223 -25.15 34.60 -32.64
N PRO A 224 -25.04 35.82 -33.17
CA PRO A 224 -23.84 36.42 -33.77
C PRO A 224 -22.72 36.76 -32.78
N VAL A 225 -21.50 36.89 -33.31
CA VAL A 225 -20.31 37.29 -32.55
C VAL A 225 -20.43 38.71 -32.00
N ALA A 226 -19.74 38.96 -30.89
CA ALA A 226 -19.72 40.26 -30.22
C ALA A 226 -19.24 41.38 -31.16
N GLY A 227 -19.76 42.60 -30.94
CA GLY A 227 -19.44 43.78 -31.74
C GLY A 227 -20.14 43.84 -33.10
N LYS A 228 -20.67 42.72 -33.62
CA LYS A 228 -21.45 42.73 -34.86
C LYS A 228 -22.69 43.60 -34.70
N LYS A 229 -22.94 44.46 -35.69
CA LYS A 229 -24.18 45.23 -35.82
C LYS A 229 -25.28 44.37 -36.47
N VAL A 230 -26.48 44.43 -35.92
CA VAL A 230 -27.67 43.69 -36.39
C VAL A 230 -28.92 44.56 -36.29
N ALA A 231 -30.02 44.17 -36.93
CA ALA A 231 -31.32 44.81 -36.68
C ALA A 231 -31.70 44.60 -35.19
N ALA A 232 -32.29 45.60 -34.54
CA ALA A 232 -32.76 45.39 -33.16
C ALA A 232 -33.82 44.27 -33.12
N LYS A 233 -33.97 43.63 -31.95
CA LYS A 233 -34.70 42.37 -31.71
C LYS A 233 -34.14 41.11 -32.38
N SER A 234 -33.05 41.18 -33.14
CA SER A 234 -32.37 39.98 -33.68
C SER A 234 -31.99 39.00 -32.56
N ALA A 235 -32.07 37.70 -32.85
CA ALA A 235 -31.77 36.65 -31.89
C ALA A 235 -30.26 36.39 -31.74
N VAL A 236 -29.79 36.21 -30.51
CA VAL A 236 -28.43 35.79 -30.17
C VAL A 236 -28.47 34.39 -29.55
N ALA A 237 -28.08 33.38 -30.30
CA ALA A 237 -27.96 32.00 -29.84
C ALA A 237 -26.72 31.82 -28.95
N LEU A 238 -26.82 30.91 -27.97
CA LEU A 238 -25.79 30.65 -26.96
C LEU A 238 -25.43 29.16 -26.91
N VAL A 239 -24.15 28.87 -26.70
CA VAL A 239 -23.66 27.55 -26.29
C VAL A 239 -23.13 27.69 -24.86
N VAL A 240 -23.68 26.94 -23.92
CA VAL A 240 -23.35 27.00 -22.48
C VAL A 240 -22.58 25.75 -22.05
N SER A 241 -21.55 25.91 -21.21
CA SER A 241 -20.80 24.78 -20.68
C SER A 241 -21.65 23.96 -19.70
N ARG A 242 -21.78 22.64 -19.96
CA ARG A 242 -22.47 21.71 -19.05
C ARG A 242 -21.56 21.02 -18.02
N GLY A 243 -20.24 21.13 -18.17
CA GLY A 243 -19.27 20.43 -17.33
C GLY A 243 -19.37 18.90 -17.37
N THR A 244 -18.86 18.26 -16.32
CA THR A 244 -19.06 16.85 -15.96
C THR A 244 -19.47 16.74 -14.48
N GLN A 245 -20.26 15.73 -14.13
CA GLN A 245 -20.66 15.47 -12.74
C GLN A 245 -19.50 14.82 -11.96
N VAL A 246 -19.25 15.30 -10.74
CA VAL A 246 -18.27 14.72 -9.82
C VAL A 246 -18.90 13.53 -9.09
N PRO A 247 -18.42 12.29 -9.27
CA PRO A 247 -18.94 11.13 -8.55
C PRO A 247 -18.76 11.27 -7.03
N ASN A 248 -19.69 10.70 -6.26
CA ASN A 248 -19.46 10.48 -4.83
C ASN A 248 -18.58 9.24 -4.63
N VAL A 249 -17.37 9.46 -4.09
CA VAL A 249 -16.35 8.46 -3.80
C VAL A 249 -16.07 8.32 -2.29
N VAL A 250 -16.76 9.08 -1.43
CA VAL A 250 -16.68 8.94 0.03
C VAL A 250 -17.04 7.50 0.43
N GLY A 251 -16.27 6.92 1.36
CA GLY A 251 -16.41 5.53 1.80
C GLY A 251 -15.86 4.47 0.84
N ARG A 252 -15.48 4.82 -0.40
CA ARG A 252 -14.80 3.89 -1.32
C ARG A 252 -13.31 3.77 -0.99
N THR A 253 -12.65 2.73 -1.51
CA THR A 253 -11.18 2.66 -1.48
C THR A 253 -10.58 3.76 -2.36
N GLN A 254 -9.32 4.13 -2.12
CA GLN A 254 -8.61 5.09 -2.99
C GLN A 254 -8.55 4.62 -4.46
N ALA A 255 -8.41 3.30 -4.70
CA ALA A 255 -8.39 2.72 -6.05
C ALA A 255 -9.76 2.82 -6.75
N ASP A 256 -10.85 2.49 -6.05
CA ASP A 256 -12.21 2.62 -6.58
C ASP A 256 -12.61 4.08 -6.80
N ALA A 257 -12.14 4.98 -5.93
CA ALA A 257 -12.29 6.42 -6.09
C ALA A 257 -11.56 6.91 -7.35
N GLN A 258 -10.29 6.54 -7.52
CA GLN A 258 -9.50 6.85 -8.73
C GLN A 258 -10.21 6.38 -10.00
N LYS A 259 -10.68 5.12 -10.03
CA LYS A 259 -11.39 4.53 -11.18
C LYS A 259 -12.70 5.24 -11.49
N ALA A 260 -13.47 5.61 -10.46
CA ALA A 260 -14.72 6.35 -10.64
C ALA A 260 -14.49 7.77 -11.19
N LEU A 261 -13.47 8.47 -10.68
CA LEU A 261 -13.10 9.82 -11.14
C LEU A 261 -12.63 9.82 -12.59
N THR A 262 -11.73 8.90 -12.99
CA THR A 262 -11.29 8.79 -14.39
C THR A 262 -12.43 8.41 -15.34
N SER A 263 -13.35 7.55 -14.90
CA SER A 263 -14.54 7.19 -15.69
C SER A 263 -15.49 8.37 -15.92
N ALA A 264 -15.49 9.37 -15.02
CA ALA A 264 -16.24 10.62 -15.17
C ALA A 264 -15.48 11.72 -15.94
N GLY A 265 -14.27 11.41 -16.44
CA GLY A 265 -13.40 12.37 -17.12
C GLY A 265 -12.76 13.38 -16.18
N LEU A 266 -12.53 13.03 -14.91
CA LEU A 266 -11.88 13.85 -13.89
C LEU A 266 -10.50 13.26 -13.52
N THR A 267 -9.66 14.08 -12.88
CA THR A 267 -8.33 13.66 -12.37
C THR A 267 -8.35 13.54 -10.84
N ILE A 268 -7.44 12.75 -10.27
CA ILE A 268 -7.16 12.82 -8.83
C ILE A 268 -6.30 14.07 -8.57
N GLY A 269 -6.68 14.83 -7.54
CA GLY A 269 -5.91 15.95 -7.02
C GLY A 269 -5.03 15.53 -5.84
N THR A 270 -4.77 16.46 -4.93
CA THR A 270 -4.03 16.16 -3.70
C THR A 270 -4.73 15.08 -2.88
N VAL A 271 -4.01 14.00 -2.56
CA VAL A 271 -4.44 13.00 -1.59
C VAL A 271 -3.77 13.30 -0.26
N THR A 272 -4.56 13.49 0.80
CA THR A 272 -4.07 13.72 2.16
C THR A 272 -4.56 12.60 3.07
N MET A 273 -3.80 12.32 4.14
CA MET A 273 -4.10 11.25 5.08
C MET A 273 -4.59 11.84 6.42
N ALA A 274 -5.63 11.27 7.00
CA ALA A 274 -6.15 11.67 8.30
C ALA A 274 -6.62 10.47 9.14
N ASN A 275 -6.53 10.54 10.47
CA ASN A 275 -7.10 9.51 11.35
C ASN A 275 -8.64 9.57 11.30
N SER A 276 -9.31 8.42 11.43
CA SER A 276 -10.77 8.37 11.59
C SER A 276 -11.19 7.18 12.44
N ALA A 277 -12.02 7.44 13.44
CA ALA A 277 -12.63 6.42 14.28
C ALA A 277 -13.83 5.70 13.61
N THR A 278 -14.34 6.24 12.49
CA THR A 278 -15.56 5.72 11.82
C THR A 278 -15.32 5.22 10.39
N VAL A 279 -14.20 5.59 9.77
CA VAL A 279 -13.85 5.21 8.40
C VAL A 279 -12.64 4.28 8.44
N ALA A 280 -12.80 3.04 7.95
CA ALA A 280 -11.72 2.05 7.87
C ALA A 280 -10.51 2.56 7.06
N ALA A 281 -9.31 2.09 7.40
CA ALA A 281 -8.07 2.54 6.78
C ALA A 281 -8.09 2.30 5.25
N GLY A 282 -7.49 3.21 4.48
CA GLY A 282 -7.46 3.17 3.01
C GLY A 282 -8.76 3.58 2.30
N ARG A 283 -9.82 3.95 3.04
CA ARG A 283 -11.06 4.49 2.47
C ARG A 283 -11.13 6.01 2.54
N VAL A 284 -11.81 6.62 1.56
CA VAL A 284 -12.00 8.08 1.47
C VAL A 284 -12.91 8.58 2.60
N ILE A 285 -12.38 9.44 3.47
CA ILE A 285 -13.12 10.18 4.49
C ILE A 285 -13.95 11.30 3.85
N SER A 286 -13.32 12.07 2.95
CA SER A 286 -13.96 13.20 2.27
C SER A 286 -13.31 13.48 0.92
N GLN A 287 -14.01 14.22 0.07
CA GLN A 287 -13.56 14.65 -1.25
C GLN A 287 -13.86 16.13 -1.46
N ASN A 288 -13.06 16.79 -2.31
CA ASN A 288 -13.31 18.17 -2.74
C ASN A 288 -12.90 18.34 -4.22
N PRO A 289 -13.81 18.70 -5.15
CA PRO A 289 -15.23 19.00 -4.95
C PRO A 289 -16.08 17.83 -4.43
N GLY A 290 -17.16 18.17 -3.73
CA GLY A 290 -18.12 17.21 -3.18
C GLY A 290 -18.85 16.39 -4.26
N GLY A 291 -19.28 15.18 -3.91
CA GLY A 291 -20.04 14.32 -4.83
C GLY A 291 -21.37 14.97 -5.26
N GLY A 292 -21.73 14.83 -6.53
CA GLY A 292 -22.90 15.46 -7.14
C GLY A 292 -22.69 16.91 -7.62
N THR A 293 -21.55 17.54 -7.31
CA THR A 293 -21.19 18.84 -7.90
C THR A 293 -20.82 18.71 -9.37
N THR A 294 -20.75 19.84 -10.10
CA THR A 294 -20.35 19.87 -11.52
C THR A 294 -19.03 20.61 -11.68
N ALA A 295 -18.06 20.00 -12.36
CA ALA A 295 -16.73 20.53 -12.61
C ALA A 295 -16.41 20.54 -14.11
N ASN A 296 -15.24 21.05 -14.51
CA ASN A 296 -14.77 20.87 -15.88
C ASN A 296 -14.22 19.43 -16.04
N PRO A 297 -14.33 18.81 -17.23
CA PRO A 297 -13.54 17.63 -17.53
C PRO A 297 -12.05 17.94 -17.38
N GLY A 298 -11.31 17.00 -16.79
CA GLY A 298 -9.91 17.15 -16.40
C GLY A 298 -9.71 17.80 -15.02
N SER A 299 -10.72 18.41 -14.40
CA SER A 299 -10.59 18.97 -13.05
C SER A 299 -10.16 17.93 -12.02
N ALA A 300 -9.29 18.35 -11.12
CA ALA A 300 -8.75 17.54 -10.05
C ALA A 300 -9.71 17.47 -8.85
N VAL A 301 -9.92 16.27 -8.31
CA VAL A 301 -10.67 16.03 -7.07
C VAL A 301 -9.70 15.61 -5.98
N ALA A 302 -9.50 16.47 -4.98
CA ALA A 302 -8.70 16.18 -3.81
C ALA A 302 -9.44 15.19 -2.89
N LEU A 303 -8.70 14.30 -2.26
CA LEU A 303 -9.24 13.25 -1.38
C LEU A 303 -8.56 13.31 0.00
N VAL A 304 -9.34 13.11 1.05
CA VAL A 304 -8.83 12.78 2.38
C VAL A 304 -9.07 11.29 2.61
N VAL A 305 -8.01 10.51 2.85
CA VAL A 305 -8.06 9.05 3.02
C VAL A 305 -7.77 8.70 4.48
N SER A 306 -8.47 7.69 4.99
CA SER A 306 -8.37 7.28 6.39
C SER A 306 -7.11 6.49 6.68
N LEU A 307 -6.45 6.84 7.78
CA LEU A 307 -5.44 6.03 8.47
C LEU A 307 -6.04 5.03 9.45
N GLY A 308 -7.34 5.11 9.76
CA GLY A 308 -7.99 4.31 10.80
C GLY A 308 -7.79 4.86 12.22
N THR A 309 -7.88 3.98 13.22
CA THR A 309 -7.66 4.26 14.65
C THR A 309 -6.28 3.77 15.11
N THR A 310 -5.82 4.23 16.27
CA THR A 310 -4.50 3.86 16.83
C THR A 310 -4.66 2.78 17.88
N VAL A 311 -3.86 1.72 17.81
CA VAL A 311 -3.82 0.70 18.86
C VAL A 311 -3.20 1.29 20.13
N PRO A 312 -3.90 1.29 21.28
CA PRO A 312 -3.35 1.77 22.55
C PRO A 312 -2.30 0.78 23.09
N ASN A 313 -1.40 1.27 23.95
CA ASN A 313 -0.55 0.38 24.73
C ASN A 313 -1.34 -0.20 25.91
N VAL A 314 -1.39 -1.53 25.98
CA VAL A 314 -2.04 -2.31 27.02
C VAL A 314 -1.11 -3.36 27.65
N VAL A 315 0.16 -3.42 27.24
CA VAL A 315 1.19 -4.24 27.90
C VAL A 315 1.38 -3.77 29.35
N GLY A 316 1.52 -4.73 30.28
CA GLY A 316 1.59 -4.47 31.72
C GLY A 316 0.25 -4.16 32.39
N LEU A 317 -0.85 -3.97 31.65
CA LEU A 317 -2.18 -3.86 32.23
C LEU A 317 -2.71 -5.25 32.61
N THR A 318 -3.69 -5.29 33.53
CA THR A 318 -4.51 -6.51 33.71
C THR A 318 -5.34 -6.76 32.45
N GLN A 319 -5.69 -8.03 32.17
CA GLN A 319 -6.52 -8.39 31.01
C GLN A 319 -7.81 -7.54 30.91
N SER A 320 -8.51 -7.31 32.02
CA SER A 320 -9.74 -6.50 32.07
C SER A 320 -9.49 -5.02 31.72
N SER A 321 -8.43 -4.42 32.26
CA SER A 321 -8.05 -3.04 31.94
C SER A 321 -7.61 -2.90 30.47
N ALA A 322 -6.88 -3.88 29.94
CA ALA A 322 -6.51 -3.94 28.52
C ALA A 322 -7.74 -3.98 27.61
N GLN A 323 -8.70 -4.85 27.89
CA GLN A 323 -9.97 -4.94 27.14
C GLN A 323 -10.75 -3.61 27.15
N THR A 324 -10.79 -2.92 28.29
CA THR A 324 -11.45 -1.61 28.42
C THR A 324 -10.76 -0.53 27.56
N ALA A 325 -9.43 -0.48 27.58
CA ALA A 325 -8.64 0.46 26.79
C ALA A 325 -8.81 0.23 25.27
N LEU A 326 -8.89 -1.04 24.84
CA LEU A 326 -9.16 -1.40 23.45
C LEU A 326 -10.55 -0.93 23.00
N ILE A 327 -11.59 -1.20 23.79
CA ILE A 327 -12.97 -0.76 23.49
C ILE A 327 -13.03 0.78 23.39
N ALA A 328 -12.36 1.51 24.28
CA ALA A 328 -12.29 2.97 24.24
C ALA A 328 -11.57 3.52 22.99
N ALA A 329 -10.60 2.79 22.44
CA ALA A 329 -9.94 3.11 21.16
C ALA A 329 -10.75 2.73 19.91
N GLY A 330 -11.96 2.15 20.09
CA GLY A 330 -12.80 1.63 19.02
C GLY A 330 -12.29 0.30 18.45
N LEU A 331 -11.65 -0.52 19.28
CA LEU A 331 -11.09 -1.84 18.94
C LEU A 331 -11.80 -2.96 19.71
N THR A 332 -11.58 -4.20 19.30
CA THR A 332 -12.07 -5.39 20.00
C THR A 332 -10.92 -6.16 20.63
N ALA A 333 -11.20 -6.88 21.71
CA ALA A 333 -10.25 -7.87 22.23
C ALA A 333 -10.28 -9.10 21.33
N GLY A 334 -9.11 -9.51 20.83
CA GLY A 334 -8.94 -10.69 20.00
C GLY A 334 -8.72 -11.96 20.83
N THR A 335 -8.00 -12.91 20.24
CA THR A 335 -7.57 -14.13 20.94
C THR A 335 -6.78 -13.77 22.20
N VAL A 336 -7.13 -14.40 23.32
CA VAL A 336 -6.37 -14.30 24.56
C VAL A 336 -5.68 -15.64 24.81
N THR A 337 -4.35 -15.64 24.88
CA THR A 337 -3.52 -16.81 25.21
C THR A 337 -2.76 -16.58 26.50
N THR A 338 -2.16 -17.63 27.06
CA THR A 338 -1.35 -17.56 28.29
C THR A 338 0.07 -18.06 28.05
N ALA A 339 1.06 -17.38 28.62
CA ALA A 339 2.46 -17.78 28.58
C ALA A 339 3.14 -17.56 29.94
N ASN A 340 4.13 -18.38 30.27
CA ASN A 340 4.92 -18.21 31.49
C ASN A 340 5.81 -16.96 31.38
N SER A 341 6.07 -16.30 32.51
CA SER A 341 7.00 -15.17 32.59
C SER A 341 7.59 -15.08 33.99
N GLU A 342 8.91 -14.90 34.06
CA GLU A 342 9.63 -14.71 35.32
C GLU A 342 9.48 -13.28 35.88
N THR A 343 9.16 -12.31 35.01
CA THR A 343 9.17 -10.87 35.34
C THR A 343 7.79 -10.22 35.30
N VAL A 344 6.83 -10.78 34.56
CA VAL A 344 5.48 -10.23 34.39
C VAL A 344 4.49 -10.96 35.31
N PRO A 345 3.81 -10.27 36.26
CA PRO A 345 2.89 -10.91 37.20
C PRO A 345 1.72 -11.65 36.53
N SER A 346 1.33 -12.78 37.10
CA SER A 346 0.21 -13.59 36.61
C SER A 346 -1.08 -12.77 36.45
N GLY A 347 -1.79 -12.94 35.32
CA GLY A 347 -2.99 -12.18 34.98
C GLY A 347 -2.77 -10.80 34.30
N THR A 348 -1.52 -10.40 34.06
CA THR A 348 -1.19 -9.16 33.30
C THR A 348 -0.72 -9.46 31.88
N VAL A 349 -0.91 -8.49 30.97
CA VAL A 349 -0.55 -8.61 29.55
C VAL A 349 0.97 -8.55 29.37
N ILE A 350 1.56 -9.66 28.91
CA ILE A 350 2.96 -9.73 28.46
C ILE A 350 3.10 -9.06 27.09
N HIS A 351 2.19 -9.37 26.16
CA HIS A 351 2.28 -8.95 24.76
C HIS A 351 0.90 -8.66 24.17
N GLN A 352 0.87 -7.78 23.16
CA GLN A 352 -0.34 -7.45 22.40
C GLN A 352 -0.05 -7.48 20.90
N THR A 353 -1.00 -7.95 20.09
CA THR A 353 -0.88 -7.96 18.62
C THR A 353 -2.16 -7.43 17.97
N PRO A 354 -2.13 -6.36 17.16
CA PRO A 354 -0.95 -5.54 16.82
C PRO A 354 -0.37 -4.74 18.00
N VAL A 355 0.91 -4.37 17.87
CA VAL A 355 1.62 -3.59 18.89
C VAL A 355 1.09 -2.16 19.00
N ALA A 356 1.39 -1.50 20.12
CA ALA A 356 0.94 -0.14 20.41
C ALA A 356 1.41 0.87 19.35
N GLY A 357 0.59 1.89 19.07
CA GLY A 357 0.90 2.94 18.09
C GLY A 357 0.59 2.57 16.64
N ILE A 358 0.44 1.28 16.32
CA ILE A 358 0.04 0.82 14.98
C ILE A 358 -1.35 1.35 14.61
N LYS A 359 -1.53 1.68 13.34
CA LYS A 359 -2.80 2.14 12.77
C LYS A 359 -3.59 0.95 12.21
N VAL A 360 -4.82 0.79 12.65
CA VAL A 360 -5.69 -0.33 12.26
C VAL A 360 -7.11 0.16 11.94
N SER A 361 -7.90 -0.69 11.28
CA SER A 361 -9.31 -0.37 11.06
C SER A 361 -10.08 -0.33 12.39
N PRO A 362 -11.04 0.60 12.59
CA PRO A 362 -11.98 0.51 13.70
C PRO A 362 -12.66 -0.87 13.74
N GLY A 363 -12.83 -1.41 14.95
CA GLY A 363 -13.33 -2.76 15.21
C GLY A 363 -12.28 -3.87 15.16
N SER A 364 -11.05 -3.61 14.71
CA SER A 364 -10.00 -4.63 14.62
C SER A 364 -9.74 -5.29 15.97
N ALA A 365 -9.50 -6.60 15.93
CA ALA A 365 -9.15 -7.39 17.10
C ALA A 365 -7.69 -7.18 17.49
N VAL A 366 -7.43 -6.98 18.79
CA VAL A 366 -6.08 -6.99 19.37
C VAL A 366 -5.95 -8.20 20.27
N ALA A 367 -5.15 -9.18 19.84
CA ALA A 367 -4.83 -10.36 20.62
C ALA A 367 -3.94 -10.00 21.81
N LEU A 368 -4.09 -10.74 22.92
CA LEU A 368 -3.36 -10.51 24.17
C LEU A 368 -2.71 -11.82 24.66
N VAL A 369 -1.44 -11.74 25.04
CA VAL A 369 -0.75 -12.83 25.77
C VAL A 369 -0.72 -12.44 27.24
N ILE A 370 -1.29 -13.27 28.11
CA ILE A 370 -1.41 -13.03 29.55
C ILE A 370 -0.39 -13.89 30.29
N SER A 371 0.27 -13.34 31.31
CA SER A 371 1.20 -14.11 32.13
C SER A 371 0.49 -15.16 32.97
N SER A 372 1.03 -16.38 32.99
CA SER A 372 0.74 -17.41 34.00
C SER A 372 1.70 -17.36 35.20
N GLY A 373 2.83 -16.64 35.11
CA GLY A 373 3.90 -16.58 36.11
C GLY A 373 5.11 -17.48 35.80
N PRO A 374 6.07 -17.64 36.73
CA PRO A 374 7.30 -18.39 36.49
C PRO A 374 7.08 -19.92 36.39
N PRO A 375 7.92 -20.65 35.63
CA PRO A 375 7.82 -22.12 35.50
C PRO A 375 8.23 -22.88 36.78
N VAL A 376 7.71 -24.11 36.94
CA VAL A 376 7.89 -24.94 38.15
C VAL A 376 8.07 -26.45 37.82
N PHE A 377 8.88 -27.14 38.63
CA PHE A 377 9.13 -28.59 38.59
C PHE A 377 8.65 -29.29 39.88
N LEU A 378 8.53 -30.62 39.84
CA LEU A 378 7.99 -31.45 40.93
C LEU A 378 8.84 -32.72 41.15
N MET A 379 9.18 -33.03 42.41
CA MET A 379 10.07 -34.13 42.81
C MET A 379 9.51 -34.88 44.03
N GLY A 380 9.62 -36.22 44.03
CA GLY A 380 9.25 -37.07 45.17
C GLY A 380 10.46 -37.65 45.88
N VAL A 381 10.48 -37.61 47.22
CA VAL A 381 11.57 -38.14 48.06
C VAL A 381 11.02 -39.18 49.02
N GLN A 382 11.72 -40.31 49.17
CA GLN A 382 11.41 -41.37 50.13
C GLN A 382 12.43 -41.36 51.28
N ASN A 383 11.96 -41.52 52.52
CA ASN A 383 12.84 -41.55 53.70
C ASN A 383 13.48 -42.93 53.94
N ASP A 384 14.68 -42.92 54.52
CA ASP A 384 15.51 -44.11 54.83
C ASP A 384 14.74 -45.12 55.74
N PRO A 385 14.49 -46.37 55.25
CA PRO A 385 13.67 -47.38 55.94
C PRO A 385 14.26 -47.84 57.27
N ARG A 386 15.51 -47.48 57.60
CA ARG A 386 16.17 -47.85 58.85
C ARG A 386 16.02 -46.80 59.96
N THR A 387 15.30 -45.69 59.73
CA THR A 387 15.22 -44.56 60.68
C THR A 387 13.83 -44.08 61.10
N GLY A 388 12.74 -44.69 60.64
CA GLY A 388 11.39 -44.33 61.10
C GLY A 388 10.27 -44.97 60.28
N PRO A 389 8.99 -44.65 60.55
CA PRO A 389 7.90 -44.97 59.64
C PRO A 389 8.15 -44.30 58.28
N LEU A 390 7.90 -45.04 57.19
CA LEU A 390 8.08 -44.52 55.83
C LEU A 390 7.07 -43.41 55.55
N VAL A 391 7.56 -42.19 55.47
CA VAL A 391 6.85 -41.03 54.93
C VAL A 391 7.53 -40.65 53.63
N ASN A 392 6.77 -40.59 52.53
CA ASN A 392 7.26 -40.08 51.26
C ASN A 392 6.78 -38.64 51.11
N SER A 393 7.61 -37.73 50.62
CA SER A 393 7.30 -36.30 50.54
C SER A 393 7.37 -35.79 49.10
N LEU A 394 6.41 -34.95 48.71
CA LEU A 394 6.40 -34.24 47.43
C LEU A 394 7.00 -32.84 47.63
N TYR A 395 7.85 -32.40 46.69
CA TYR A 395 8.51 -31.10 46.68
C TYR A 395 8.31 -30.40 45.33
N ARG A 396 8.14 -29.07 45.37
CA ARG A 396 8.25 -28.16 44.22
C ARG A 396 9.71 -27.71 44.10
N ILE A 397 10.23 -27.59 42.89
CA ILE A 397 11.54 -26.98 42.61
C ILE A 397 11.29 -25.88 41.56
N ARG A 398 11.77 -24.66 41.80
CA ARG A 398 11.74 -23.57 40.82
C ARG A 398 13.01 -23.56 39.97
N THR A 399 12.99 -22.89 38.82
CA THR A 399 14.16 -22.71 37.94
C THR A 399 15.35 -22.06 38.65
N ASP A 400 15.11 -21.24 39.67
CA ASP A 400 16.12 -20.61 40.53
C ASP A 400 16.66 -21.52 41.67
N GLY A 401 16.40 -22.83 41.60
CA GLY A 401 16.90 -23.83 42.55
C GLY A 401 16.17 -23.88 43.90
N VAL A 402 15.16 -23.03 44.14
CA VAL A 402 14.43 -23.05 45.41
C VAL A 402 13.51 -24.27 45.50
N VAL A 403 13.78 -25.12 46.48
CA VAL A 403 13.01 -26.33 46.81
C VAL A 403 12.01 -26.04 47.93
N THR A 404 10.73 -26.26 47.68
CA THR A 404 9.63 -26.08 48.65
C THR A 404 8.90 -27.40 48.85
N LYS A 405 8.79 -27.89 50.09
CA LYS A 405 7.96 -29.06 50.39
C LYS A 405 6.49 -28.76 50.12
N ILE A 406 5.82 -29.61 49.36
CA ILE A 406 4.39 -29.51 49.06
C ILE A 406 3.59 -30.31 50.09
N ALA A 407 3.90 -31.59 50.27
CA ALA A 407 3.12 -32.49 51.09
C ALA A 407 3.92 -33.70 51.59
N ASP A 408 3.35 -34.37 52.60
CA ASP A 408 3.65 -35.76 52.91
C ASP A 408 2.56 -36.66 52.33
N LEU A 409 2.97 -37.74 51.66
CA LEU A 409 2.12 -38.75 51.07
C LEU A 409 1.85 -39.84 52.11
N ASN A 410 0.58 -40.18 52.30
CA ASN A 410 0.11 -41.07 53.36
C ASN A 410 0.24 -42.58 53.03
N HIS A 411 0.99 -42.91 51.97
CA HIS A 411 1.13 -44.25 51.41
C HIS A 411 2.57 -44.48 50.92
N ARG A 412 3.01 -45.74 50.89
CA ARG A 412 4.34 -46.10 50.39
C ARG A 412 4.36 -45.98 48.86
N THR A 413 4.89 -44.88 48.32
CA THR A 413 5.00 -44.68 46.86
C THR A 413 6.31 -45.16 46.27
N HIS A 414 6.23 -45.79 45.09
CA HIS A 414 7.34 -46.04 44.17
C HIS A 414 6.99 -45.43 42.81
N GLY A 415 7.92 -44.66 42.23
CA GLY A 415 7.75 -43.95 40.97
C GLY A 415 6.80 -42.74 41.02
N LEU A 416 7.10 -41.71 40.22
CA LEU A 416 6.23 -40.57 39.94
C LEU A 416 6.23 -40.28 38.44
N ALA A 417 5.05 -40.08 37.85
CA ALA A 417 4.94 -39.74 36.43
C ALA A 417 3.78 -38.79 36.15
N PHE A 418 3.95 -37.91 35.16
CA PHE A 418 2.91 -36.98 34.70
C PHE A 418 2.18 -37.52 33.48
N VAL A 419 0.84 -37.48 33.49
CA VAL A 419 0.03 -37.63 32.27
C VAL A 419 -0.73 -36.33 32.07
N GLY A 420 -0.23 -35.51 31.14
CA GLY A 420 -0.63 -34.10 31.05
C GLY A 420 -0.32 -33.36 32.35
N SER A 421 -1.28 -32.57 32.85
CA SER A 421 -1.17 -31.84 34.12
C SER A 421 -1.45 -32.68 35.37
N THR A 422 -1.62 -34.00 35.25
CA THR A 422 -1.96 -34.87 36.39
C THR A 422 -0.75 -35.70 36.82
N LEU A 423 -0.42 -35.65 38.12
CA LEU A 423 0.61 -36.49 38.74
C LEU A 423 0.04 -37.87 39.14
N TYR A 424 0.83 -38.93 38.91
CA TYR A 424 0.52 -40.30 39.29
C TYR A 424 1.66 -40.92 40.11
N SER A 425 1.30 -41.79 41.06
CA SER A 425 2.22 -42.58 41.90
C SER A 425 1.70 -44.00 42.15
N VAL A 426 2.56 -44.99 42.37
CA VAL A 426 2.16 -46.40 42.58
C VAL A 426 2.52 -46.88 43.99
N GLU A 427 1.70 -47.74 44.57
CA GLU A 427 1.89 -48.32 45.90
C GLU A 427 2.92 -49.46 45.96
N GLU A 428 3.75 -49.48 47.01
CA GLU A 428 4.61 -50.62 47.36
C GLU A 428 3.84 -51.71 48.13
N LEU A 429 4.00 -52.96 47.73
CA LEU A 429 3.66 -54.13 48.55
C LEU A 429 4.94 -54.75 49.11
N THR A 430 4.98 -54.96 50.43
CA THR A 430 6.13 -55.63 51.06
C THR A 430 6.10 -57.14 50.84
N LEU A 431 7.28 -57.75 50.72
CA LEU A 431 7.49 -59.22 50.72
C LEU A 431 6.70 -59.97 51.79
N ALA A 432 6.55 -59.36 52.98
CA ALA A 432 5.86 -59.95 54.12
C ALA A 432 4.32 -59.95 53.99
N GLN A 433 3.74 -59.32 52.96
CA GLN A 433 2.28 -59.15 52.79
C GLN A 433 1.74 -59.84 51.52
N GLN A 434 2.30 -60.99 51.15
CA GLN A 434 1.80 -61.85 50.06
C GLN A 434 0.45 -62.57 50.39
N SER A 435 -0.52 -61.87 50.99
CA SER A 435 -1.84 -62.41 51.37
C SER A 435 -2.96 -62.10 50.37
N GLY A 436 -2.63 -61.79 49.11
CA GLY A 436 -3.60 -61.57 48.02
C GLY A 436 -4.05 -60.12 47.77
N THR A 437 -3.48 -59.15 48.48
CA THR A 437 -3.77 -57.72 48.29
C THR A 437 -3.14 -57.18 47.00
N ARG A 438 -3.86 -56.33 46.25
CA ARG A 438 -3.38 -55.68 45.02
C ARG A 438 -2.89 -54.25 45.30
N PRO A 439 -1.82 -53.77 44.62
CA PRO A 439 -1.31 -52.41 44.80
C PRO A 439 -2.20 -51.38 44.12
N ASN A 440 -2.20 -50.15 44.61
CA ASN A 440 -2.96 -49.04 44.00
C ASN A 440 -2.07 -48.11 43.14
N LEU A 441 -2.69 -47.52 42.11
CA LEU A 441 -2.22 -46.33 41.41
C LEU A 441 -2.99 -45.13 41.97
N TYR A 442 -2.27 -44.15 42.52
CA TYR A 442 -2.85 -42.92 43.05
C TYR A 442 -2.70 -41.79 42.05
N ARG A 443 -3.81 -41.11 41.78
CA ARG A 443 -3.86 -39.84 41.08
C ARG A 443 -3.71 -38.73 42.12
N LEU A 444 -2.71 -37.86 41.98
CA LEU A 444 -2.38 -36.82 42.94
C LEU A 444 -2.61 -35.42 42.35
N ASN A 445 -2.92 -34.45 43.21
CA ASN A 445 -2.88 -33.04 42.87
C ASN A 445 -1.41 -32.57 42.84
N PRO A 446 -0.87 -32.06 41.71
CA PRO A 446 0.50 -31.59 41.65
C PRO A 446 0.78 -30.36 42.53
N GLU A 447 -0.24 -29.55 42.84
CA GLU A 447 -0.07 -28.31 43.63
C GLU A 447 -0.04 -28.54 45.14
N THR A 448 -0.76 -29.57 45.61
CA THR A 448 -1.03 -29.82 47.05
C THR A 448 -0.65 -31.22 47.53
N GLY A 449 -0.32 -32.15 46.63
CA GLY A 449 -0.03 -33.56 46.96
C GLY A 449 -1.26 -34.41 47.32
N ASP A 450 -2.46 -33.82 47.40
CA ASP A 450 -3.69 -34.52 47.79
C ASP A 450 -4.03 -35.67 46.84
N THR A 451 -4.55 -36.78 47.38
CA THR A 451 -5.07 -37.88 46.57
C THR A 451 -6.41 -37.51 45.93
N LEU A 452 -6.40 -37.33 44.61
CA LEU A 452 -7.58 -37.06 43.80
C LEU A 452 -8.37 -38.34 43.46
N ALA A 453 -7.69 -39.49 43.34
CA ALA A 453 -8.31 -40.79 43.15
C ALA A 453 -7.34 -41.94 43.50
N THR A 454 -7.89 -43.06 43.97
CA THR A 454 -7.18 -44.32 44.19
C THR A 454 -7.71 -45.37 43.20
N ILE A 455 -6.83 -45.98 42.41
CA ILE A 455 -7.17 -46.86 41.29
C ILE A 455 -6.47 -48.22 41.49
N PRO A 456 -7.20 -49.31 41.81
CA PRO A 456 -6.59 -50.62 42.01
C PRO A 456 -5.91 -51.16 40.74
N LEU A 457 -4.66 -51.62 40.84
CA LEU A 457 -3.95 -52.22 39.70
C LEU A 457 -4.44 -53.64 39.43
N SER A 458 -4.74 -53.91 38.16
CA SER A 458 -5.16 -55.24 37.71
C SER A 458 -3.96 -56.05 37.23
N LEU A 459 -3.42 -56.87 38.14
CA LEU A 459 -2.29 -57.79 37.92
C LEU A 459 -2.78 -59.26 37.83
N SER A 460 -1.95 -60.14 37.28
CA SER A 460 -2.24 -61.59 37.27
C SER A 460 -1.78 -62.29 38.56
N THR A 461 -2.35 -63.46 38.85
CA THR A 461 -2.14 -64.17 40.12
C THR A 461 -0.68 -64.58 40.30
N GLY A 462 -0.04 -64.12 41.38
CA GLY A 462 1.39 -64.38 41.66
C GLY A 462 2.35 -63.29 41.18
N GLU A 463 1.85 -62.21 40.57
CA GLU A 463 2.64 -60.99 40.33
C GLU A 463 2.57 -60.04 41.52
N SER A 464 3.70 -59.41 41.87
CA SER A 464 3.75 -58.39 42.91
C SER A 464 4.80 -57.33 42.57
N LEU A 465 4.53 -56.08 42.97
CA LEU A 465 5.46 -54.97 42.78
C LEU A 465 6.59 -54.99 43.82
N GLU A 466 7.46 -56.00 43.74
CA GLU A 466 8.72 -56.04 44.48
C GLU A 466 9.76 -55.11 43.84
N GLY A 467 9.86 -53.87 44.34
CA GLY A 467 10.99 -52.98 44.05
C GLY A 467 11.15 -52.61 42.57
N GLY A 468 10.05 -52.28 41.89
CA GLY A 468 10.06 -51.61 40.58
C GLY A 468 9.94 -50.10 40.78
N ARG A 469 11.04 -49.35 40.58
CA ARG A 469 11.06 -47.88 40.78
C ARG A 469 10.68 -47.07 39.54
N GLY A 470 10.72 -47.70 38.36
CA GLY A 470 10.38 -47.06 37.09
C GLY A 470 8.88 -46.98 36.81
N LEU A 471 8.34 -45.76 36.95
CA LEU A 471 7.10 -45.32 36.33
C LEU A 471 7.42 -44.11 35.45
N ALA A 472 7.17 -44.21 34.15
CA ALA A 472 7.46 -43.16 33.19
C ALA A 472 6.27 -42.92 32.26
N THR A 473 6.20 -41.76 31.62
CA THR A 473 5.20 -41.46 30.59
C THR A 473 5.89 -41.37 29.24
N GLU A 474 5.31 -42.03 28.24
CA GLU A 474 5.77 -41.91 26.85
C GLU A 474 5.18 -40.62 26.24
N PRO A 475 6.01 -39.75 25.61
CA PRO A 475 5.53 -38.53 24.98
C PRO A 475 4.38 -38.78 23.99
N GLY A 476 3.34 -37.96 24.05
CA GLY A 476 2.21 -37.99 23.11
C GLY A 476 1.21 -39.15 23.25
N THR A 477 1.53 -40.27 23.93
CA THR A 477 0.62 -41.43 23.96
C THR A 477 -0.38 -41.42 25.12
N GLY A 478 -0.12 -40.64 26.17
CA GLY A 478 -0.99 -40.55 27.35
C GLY A 478 -1.06 -41.83 28.19
N LEU A 479 -0.14 -42.77 27.96
CA LEU A 479 -0.02 -44.03 28.69
C LEU A 479 1.14 -43.97 29.69
N LEU A 480 0.92 -44.59 30.85
CA LEU A 480 1.99 -44.86 31.81
C LEU A 480 2.71 -46.15 31.41
N TRP A 481 4.04 -46.13 31.47
CA TRP A 481 4.91 -47.30 31.35
C TRP A 481 5.48 -47.62 32.72
N GLY A 482 5.46 -48.90 33.08
CA GLY A 482 5.87 -49.39 34.40
C GLY A 482 6.72 -50.64 34.34
N LEU A 483 7.47 -50.86 35.42
CA LEU A 483 8.28 -52.05 35.63
C LEU A 483 7.64 -52.97 36.69
N LEU A 484 7.20 -54.16 36.27
CA LEU A 484 6.56 -55.16 37.14
C LEU A 484 7.50 -56.35 37.41
N VAL A 485 7.34 -57.00 38.57
CA VAL A 485 8.10 -58.20 38.95
C VAL A 485 7.16 -59.39 39.15
N VAL A 486 7.62 -60.59 38.79
CA VAL A 486 6.92 -61.86 39.08
C VAL A 486 7.69 -62.59 40.16
N THR A 487 6.99 -63.03 41.21
CA THR A 487 7.62 -63.54 42.44
C THR A 487 7.45 -65.04 42.68
N SER A 488 6.81 -65.77 41.76
CA SER A 488 6.80 -67.24 41.77
C SER A 488 8.07 -67.84 41.14
N GLU A 489 8.34 -69.10 41.49
CA GLU A 489 9.68 -69.65 41.68
C GLU A 489 10.65 -69.69 40.47
N VAL A 490 11.94 -69.81 40.81
CA VAL A 490 13.10 -70.16 39.98
C VAL A 490 13.80 -69.04 39.19
N ASN A 491 13.14 -67.95 38.75
CA ASN A 491 13.86 -66.79 38.15
C ASN A 491 13.13 -65.45 38.32
N SER A 492 13.75 -64.49 39.00
CA SER A 492 13.25 -63.11 39.23
C SER A 492 13.15 -62.27 37.94
N ALA A 493 12.16 -62.56 37.10
CA ALA A 493 11.98 -61.89 35.81
C ALA A 493 11.20 -60.57 35.96
N ARG A 494 11.79 -59.47 35.47
CA ARG A 494 11.10 -58.17 35.35
C ARG A 494 10.34 -58.11 34.02
N ARG A 495 9.15 -57.50 34.03
CA ARG A 495 8.27 -57.31 32.86
C ARG A 495 8.08 -55.80 32.62
N LEU A 496 8.21 -55.40 31.37
CA LEU A 496 7.83 -54.04 30.94
C LEU A 496 6.32 -54.05 30.64
N VAL A 497 5.57 -53.15 31.27
CA VAL A 497 4.11 -53.07 31.14
C VAL A 497 3.66 -51.65 30.77
N THR A 498 2.54 -51.53 30.05
CA THR A 498 1.77 -50.27 29.96
C THR A 498 0.59 -50.32 30.91
N ILE A 499 0.38 -49.27 31.71
CA ILE A 499 -0.70 -49.13 32.67
C ILE A 499 -1.68 -48.08 32.15
N ASN A 500 -2.97 -48.42 32.08
CA ASN A 500 -4.02 -47.45 31.75
C ASN A 500 -4.31 -46.55 32.98
N PRO A 501 -4.09 -45.23 32.91
CA PRO A 501 -4.20 -44.33 34.06
C PRO A 501 -5.64 -44.03 34.51
N ARG A 502 -6.67 -44.55 33.82
CA ARG A 502 -8.08 -44.49 34.24
C ARG A 502 -8.59 -45.79 34.85
N THR A 503 -8.10 -46.95 34.39
CA THR A 503 -8.65 -48.26 34.77
C THR A 503 -7.71 -49.13 35.60
N GLY A 504 -6.43 -48.76 35.75
CA GLY A 504 -5.43 -49.55 36.48
C GLY A 504 -5.04 -50.86 35.78
N VAL A 505 -5.50 -51.09 34.54
CA VAL A 505 -5.17 -52.29 33.77
C VAL A 505 -3.72 -52.23 33.29
N ALA A 506 -2.89 -53.15 33.79
CA ALA A 506 -1.52 -53.35 33.34
C ALA A 506 -1.48 -54.39 32.20
N THR A 507 -0.86 -54.04 31.07
CA THR A 507 -0.68 -54.92 29.92
C THR A 507 0.80 -55.16 29.68
N GLN A 508 1.25 -56.42 29.66
CA GLN A 508 2.65 -56.71 29.33
C GLN A 508 2.97 -56.30 27.89
N LYS A 509 4.12 -55.65 27.72
CA LYS A 509 4.75 -55.41 26.41
C LYS A 509 5.97 -56.29 26.17
N ALA A 510 6.84 -56.45 27.17
CA ALA A 510 8.05 -57.27 27.03
C ALA A 510 8.48 -57.99 28.33
N LYS A 511 9.40 -58.94 28.20
CA LYS A 511 10.17 -59.52 29.32
C LYS A 511 11.57 -58.89 29.28
N LEU A 512 12.05 -58.41 30.42
CA LEU A 512 13.38 -57.81 30.53
C LEU A 512 14.37 -58.82 31.12
N LEU A 513 15.57 -58.85 30.55
CA LEU A 513 16.68 -59.69 31.01
C LEU A 513 17.67 -58.82 31.77
N GLY A 514 17.60 -58.84 33.11
CA GLY A 514 18.51 -58.07 33.97
C GLY A 514 17.82 -57.35 35.15
N ASN A 515 18.64 -56.79 36.03
CA ASN A 515 18.22 -56.11 37.26
C ASN A 515 18.06 -54.60 37.05
N PHE A 516 17.02 -54.21 36.31
CA PHE A 516 16.65 -52.80 36.09
C PHE A 516 15.87 -52.24 37.28
N MET A 517 16.17 -51.01 37.71
CA MET A 517 15.46 -50.30 38.75
C MET A 517 14.42 -49.32 38.20
N ASP A 518 14.84 -48.49 37.25
CA ASP A 518 14.14 -47.27 36.84
C ASP A 518 13.96 -47.19 35.32
N LEU A 519 13.00 -46.37 34.87
CA LEU A 519 12.62 -46.18 33.47
C LEU A 519 12.52 -44.68 33.16
N ALA A 520 13.02 -44.26 32.00
CA ALA A 520 12.86 -42.88 31.50
C ALA A 520 12.61 -42.87 29.99
N PHE A 521 11.87 -41.88 29.51
CA PHE A 521 11.72 -41.57 28.09
C PHE A 521 12.49 -40.31 27.74
N ASP A 522 13.08 -40.27 26.55
CA ASP A 522 13.51 -39.01 25.91
C ASP A 522 12.38 -38.41 25.04
N ALA A 523 12.61 -37.21 24.53
CA ALA A 523 11.67 -36.50 23.64
C ALA A 523 11.39 -37.26 22.32
N ALA A 524 12.32 -38.11 21.87
CA ALA A 524 12.14 -38.98 20.70
C ALA A 524 11.33 -40.25 21.00
N GLY A 525 10.90 -40.45 22.25
CA GLY A 525 10.12 -41.62 22.66
C GLY A 525 10.93 -42.91 22.80
N ILE A 526 12.27 -42.82 22.90
CA ILE A 526 13.14 -43.95 23.23
C ILE A 526 13.05 -44.23 24.73
N LEU A 527 12.91 -45.50 25.09
CA LEU A 527 12.86 -45.96 26.47
C LEU A 527 14.27 -46.34 26.95
N TYR A 528 14.69 -45.76 28.06
CA TYR A 528 15.91 -46.10 28.77
C TYR A 528 15.56 -46.84 30.07
N ALA A 529 16.40 -47.81 30.45
CA ALA A 529 16.31 -48.49 31.73
C ALA A 529 17.68 -48.49 32.44
N ILE A 530 17.65 -48.25 33.75
CA ILE A 530 18.84 -48.10 34.59
C ILE A 530 18.97 -49.30 35.51
N THR A 531 20.18 -49.80 35.76
CA THR A 531 20.45 -50.97 36.62
C THR A 531 20.94 -50.59 38.03
N ASP A 532 20.75 -51.50 38.99
CA ASP A 532 21.12 -51.32 40.41
C ASP A 532 22.65 -51.46 40.64
N ASN A 533 23.16 -50.79 41.68
CA ASN A 533 24.56 -50.75 42.12
C ASN A 533 24.81 -51.62 43.38
N ARG A 534 23.89 -52.53 43.72
CA ARG A 534 23.94 -53.33 44.96
C ARG A 534 25.13 -54.31 45.01
N PRO A 535 25.91 -54.35 46.11
CA PRO A 535 26.91 -55.40 46.32
C PRO A 535 26.22 -56.75 46.61
N VAL A 536 26.84 -57.84 46.18
CA VAL A 536 26.41 -59.21 46.51
C VAL A 536 26.59 -59.46 48.02
N PRO A 537 25.62 -60.06 48.73
CA PRO A 537 25.80 -60.40 50.15
C PRO A 537 27.06 -61.26 50.37
N GLY A 538 28.06 -60.70 51.05
CA GLY A 538 29.35 -61.35 51.33
C GLY A 538 30.51 -61.02 50.37
N GLY A 539 30.31 -60.20 49.33
CA GLY A 539 31.36 -59.77 48.40
C GLY A 539 31.76 -58.30 48.53
N ALA A 540 33.05 -57.99 48.40
CA ALA A 540 33.58 -56.62 48.46
C ALA A 540 33.46 -55.85 47.12
N THR A 541 32.98 -56.49 46.05
CA THR A 541 32.93 -55.92 44.70
C THR A 541 31.59 -55.24 44.44
N VAL A 542 31.64 -53.93 44.14
CA VAL A 542 30.50 -53.13 43.68
C VAL A 542 30.50 -53.13 42.15
N PHE A 543 29.35 -53.44 41.53
CA PHE A 543 29.20 -53.43 40.06
C PHE A 543 28.64 -52.09 39.60
N PRO A 544 29.25 -51.42 38.62
CA PRO A 544 28.80 -50.09 38.20
C PRO A 544 27.37 -50.09 37.67
N ALA A 545 26.63 -49.03 37.97
CA ALA A 545 25.34 -48.78 37.36
C ALA A 545 25.50 -48.62 35.83
N ARG A 546 24.58 -49.22 35.08
CA ARG A 546 24.56 -49.17 33.61
C ARG A 546 23.20 -48.72 33.12
N ILE A 547 23.21 -47.96 32.02
CA ILE A 547 22.03 -47.49 31.32
C ILE A 547 21.91 -48.27 30.02
N TYR A 548 20.70 -48.73 29.72
CA TYR A 548 20.37 -49.48 28.52
C TYR A 548 19.25 -48.78 27.76
N THR A 549 19.35 -48.72 26.44
CA THR A 549 18.15 -48.50 25.60
C THR A 549 17.36 -49.80 25.54
N VAL A 550 16.02 -49.70 25.59
CA VAL A 550 15.11 -50.84 25.69
C VAL A 550 14.14 -50.82 24.52
N ASN A 551 14.14 -51.90 23.74
CA ASN A 551 13.11 -52.10 22.73
C ASN A 551 11.77 -52.40 23.41
N LYS A 552 10.81 -51.48 23.26
CA LYS A 552 9.48 -51.51 23.89
C LYS A 552 8.65 -52.77 23.58
N THR A 553 8.91 -53.44 22.47
CA THR A 553 8.14 -54.61 21.99
C THR A 553 8.82 -55.94 22.31
N THR A 554 10.15 -56.01 22.19
CA THR A 554 10.90 -57.27 22.37
C THR A 554 11.56 -57.39 23.74
N GLY A 555 11.77 -56.28 24.44
CA GLY A 555 12.56 -56.24 25.68
C GLY A 555 14.07 -56.39 25.46
N ALA A 556 14.52 -56.43 24.20
CA ALA A 556 15.93 -56.42 23.86
C ALA A 556 16.57 -55.12 24.39
N THR A 557 17.68 -55.28 25.11
CA THR A 557 18.43 -54.19 25.72
C THR A 557 19.77 -54.03 25.03
N THR A 558 20.15 -52.78 24.75
CA THR A 558 21.48 -52.44 24.24
C THR A 558 22.17 -51.58 25.28
N GLU A 559 23.39 -51.93 25.68
CA GLU A 559 24.14 -51.12 26.66
C GLU A 559 24.47 -49.76 26.04
N PHE A 560 23.87 -48.71 26.60
CA PHE A 560 24.02 -47.34 26.13
C PHE A 560 25.17 -46.65 26.86
N LEU A 561 25.31 -46.90 28.16
CA LEU A 561 26.37 -46.32 28.99
C LEU A 561 26.74 -47.20 30.18
N ASN A 562 28.04 -47.27 30.48
CA ASN A 562 28.61 -47.95 31.63
C ASN A 562 29.23 -46.93 32.59
N VAL A 563 28.68 -46.78 33.81
CA VAL A 563 29.09 -45.75 34.78
C VAL A 563 30.10 -46.34 35.76
N SER A 564 31.33 -46.59 35.30
CA SER A 564 32.39 -47.19 36.12
C SER A 564 32.77 -46.32 37.32
N ALA A 565 32.40 -46.75 38.53
CA ALA A 565 32.79 -46.08 39.76
C ALA A 565 34.31 -46.19 39.99
N GLY A 566 35.00 -45.04 40.03
CA GLY A 566 36.40 -44.99 40.46
C GLY A 566 36.51 -45.32 41.95
N ALA A 567 37.07 -46.49 42.28
CA ALA A 567 37.24 -46.92 43.67
C ALA A 567 38.31 -46.08 44.39
N VAL A 568 37.89 -45.02 45.07
CA VAL A 568 38.73 -44.27 46.03
C VAL A 568 38.52 -44.87 47.42
N ALA A 569 39.57 -45.50 47.96
CA ALA A 569 39.53 -46.05 49.31
C ALA A 569 39.34 -44.93 50.36
N GLY A 570 38.31 -45.04 51.19
CA GLY A 570 38.09 -44.15 52.35
C GLY A 570 36.82 -43.29 52.34
N GLN A 571 36.04 -43.26 51.24
CA GLN A 571 34.73 -42.60 51.21
C GLN A 571 33.61 -43.57 51.63
N PRO A 572 32.52 -43.10 52.29
CA PRO A 572 31.41 -43.96 52.68
C PRO A 572 30.71 -44.51 51.45
N ASN A 573 30.63 -45.84 51.36
CA ASN A 573 29.97 -46.54 50.26
C ASN A 573 28.59 -45.93 49.94
N PHE A 574 28.36 -45.54 48.68
CA PHE A 574 27.04 -45.11 48.19
C PHE A 574 26.02 -46.24 48.40
N ARG A 575 25.28 -46.18 49.51
CA ARG A 575 24.15 -47.07 49.78
C ARG A 575 22.88 -46.30 49.48
N GLU A 576 22.08 -46.88 48.58
CA GLU A 576 20.75 -46.41 48.13
C GLU A 576 20.84 -45.15 47.24
N SER A 577 20.73 -45.35 45.92
CA SER A 577 20.37 -44.25 45.00
C SER A 577 18.87 -43.99 45.12
N GLU A 578 18.49 -42.78 45.51
CA GLU A 578 17.09 -42.38 45.66
C GLU A 578 16.50 -41.94 44.29
N THR A 579 15.18 -42.06 44.13
CA THR A 579 14.47 -42.09 42.84
C THR A 579 14.66 -40.81 42.00
N ILE A 580 14.75 -40.96 40.67
CA ILE A 580 14.84 -39.82 39.74
C ILE A 580 13.43 -39.24 39.53
N GLY A 581 13.29 -37.91 39.64
CA GLY A 581 12.02 -37.21 39.45
C GLY A 581 11.72 -36.94 37.96
N VAL A 582 10.50 -37.22 37.52
CA VAL A 582 10.05 -36.99 36.13
C VAL A 582 9.24 -35.68 36.07
N GLY A 583 9.76 -34.67 35.35
CA GLY A 583 9.07 -33.40 35.11
C GLY A 583 8.22 -33.40 33.83
N SER A 584 7.18 -32.56 33.77
CA SER A 584 6.28 -32.43 32.63
C SER A 584 6.73 -31.41 31.58
N SER A 585 8.04 -31.36 31.30
CA SER A 585 8.67 -30.43 30.35
C SER A 585 9.54 -31.24 29.37
N PRO A 586 9.65 -30.88 28.08
CA PRO A 586 10.25 -31.74 27.05
C PRO A 586 11.78 -31.93 27.17
N ASP A 587 12.45 -31.13 28.01
CA ASP A 587 13.91 -31.09 28.12
C ASP A 587 14.47 -32.13 29.11
N LEU A 588 14.63 -33.38 28.66
CA LEU A 588 15.32 -34.44 29.39
C LEU A 588 16.49 -35.01 28.58
N LEU A 589 17.68 -34.42 28.76
CA LEU A 589 18.97 -34.96 28.32
C LEU A 589 20.02 -34.82 29.46
N TYR A 590 20.67 -35.93 29.82
CA TYR A 590 21.74 -35.98 30.84
C TYR A 590 23.14 -35.73 30.22
N HIS A 591 24.17 -35.51 31.05
CA HIS A 591 25.61 -35.52 30.68
C HIS A 591 26.47 -36.10 31.87
N PHE A 592 27.81 -35.91 31.95
CA PHE A 592 28.62 -36.13 33.19
C PHE A 592 29.63 -34.98 33.53
N SER A 593 29.85 -34.60 34.81
CA SER A 593 30.94 -33.71 35.29
C SER A 593 31.28 -34.03 36.75
N GLY A 594 32.54 -34.13 37.17
CA GLY A 594 33.78 -33.95 36.40
C GLY A 594 34.93 -34.75 37.01
N GLN A 595 36.17 -34.44 36.62
CA GLN A 595 37.41 -35.03 37.16
C GLN A 595 37.64 -36.54 36.90
N HIS A 596 37.21 -37.08 35.76
CA HIS A 596 37.74 -38.37 35.27
C HIS A 596 38.15 -38.32 33.79
N LYS A 597 39.37 -38.80 33.51
CA LYS A 597 39.92 -38.94 32.15
C LYS A 597 39.08 -39.93 31.35
N VAL A 598 38.35 -39.44 30.35
CA VAL A 598 37.83 -40.27 29.24
C VAL A 598 38.89 -40.27 28.13
N THR A 599 39.15 -41.45 27.56
CA THR A 599 40.08 -41.64 26.43
C THR A 599 39.61 -40.83 25.21
N PRO A 600 40.49 -40.23 24.39
CA PRO A 600 40.07 -39.32 23.32
C PRO A 600 39.11 -39.99 22.31
N GLY A 601 37.91 -39.42 22.14
CA GLY A 601 36.91 -39.93 21.19
C GLY A 601 35.46 -39.46 21.40
N PHE A 602 35.08 -38.95 22.58
CA PHE A 602 33.72 -38.50 22.89
C PHE A 602 33.71 -37.27 23.82
N THR A 603 32.76 -36.34 23.66
CA THR A 603 32.69 -35.04 24.39
C THR A 603 31.26 -34.60 24.77
N LYS A 604 30.91 -34.54 26.08
CA LYS A 604 29.87 -33.66 26.68
C LYS A 604 29.76 -33.72 28.24
N ASN A 605 29.26 -32.65 28.90
CA ASN A 605 29.52 -32.26 30.33
C ASN A 605 28.27 -31.87 31.21
N MET A 606 28.29 -32.08 32.54
CA MET A 606 27.14 -31.95 33.52
C MET A 606 27.48 -31.18 34.83
N LEU A 607 26.77 -31.47 35.95
CA LEU A 607 27.16 -31.32 37.37
C LEU A 607 26.50 -32.41 38.28
N PHE A 608 27.10 -32.71 39.45
CA PHE A 608 26.46 -33.37 40.60
C PHE A 608 26.46 -32.41 41.80
N GLU A 609 25.44 -32.44 42.67
CA GLU A 609 25.43 -31.65 43.90
C GLU A 609 25.13 -32.48 45.16
N THR A 610 25.70 -32.06 46.29
CA THR A 610 25.65 -32.75 47.57
C THR A 610 24.77 -31.99 48.56
N ILE A 611 23.62 -32.55 48.91
CA ILE A 611 22.68 -31.96 49.86
C ILE A 611 22.92 -32.57 51.26
N HIS A 612 23.00 -31.72 52.28
CA HIS A 612 23.03 -32.16 53.67
C HIS A 612 21.63 -32.02 54.29
N VAL A 613 21.04 -33.13 54.69
CA VAL A 613 19.74 -33.17 55.38
C VAL A 613 19.90 -33.90 56.70
N ASN A 614 19.59 -33.24 57.83
CA ASN A 614 19.65 -33.81 59.18
C ASN A 614 20.99 -34.52 59.50
N ASN A 615 22.12 -33.88 59.20
CA ASN A 615 23.48 -34.44 59.34
C ASN A 615 23.77 -35.74 58.54
N LYS A 616 22.92 -36.12 57.59
CA LYS A 616 23.24 -37.13 56.57
C LYS A 616 23.53 -36.45 55.22
N THR A 617 24.65 -36.84 54.60
CA THR A 617 25.01 -36.46 53.23
C THR A 617 24.15 -37.26 52.25
N ARG A 618 23.48 -36.58 51.31
CA ARG A 618 22.60 -37.16 50.28
C ARG A 618 22.93 -36.55 48.92
N THR A 619 22.92 -37.36 47.87
CA THR A 619 23.12 -36.89 46.48
C THR A 619 21.77 -36.66 45.84
N ALA A 620 21.53 -35.45 45.34
CA ALA A 620 20.39 -35.17 44.48
C ALA A 620 20.88 -34.99 43.03
N ILE A 621 20.09 -35.48 42.08
CA ILE A 621 20.31 -35.26 40.65
C ILE A 621 19.28 -34.23 40.22
N ALA A 622 19.71 -32.97 40.10
CA ALA A 622 18.91 -31.89 39.55
C ALA A 622 19.40 -31.59 38.12
N LEU A 623 18.45 -31.41 37.19
CA LEU A 623 18.71 -31.01 35.81
C LEU A 623 18.19 -29.58 35.65
N THR A 624 19.08 -28.65 35.27
CA THR A 624 18.76 -27.23 35.03
C THR A 624 19.42 -26.74 33.75
N GLY A 625 18.81 -25.74 33.12
CA GLY A 625 18.89 -25.48 31.67
C GLY A 625 19.97 -24.49 31.18
N PRO A 626 19.63 -23.67 30.16
CA PRO A 626 20.61 -23.11 29.22
C PRO A 626 21.36 -21.87 29.73
N ASP A 627 22.55 -21.67 29.14
CA ASP A 627 23.43 -20.51 29.25
C ASP A 627 23.93 -20.08 30.64
N PHE A 628 25.15 -20.53 30.96
CA PHE A 628 25.97 -19.90 32.01
C PHE A 628 27.43 -19.73 31.55
N PHE A 629 27.82 -18.49 31.25
CA PHE A 629 29.22 -18.12 31.12
C PHE A 629 29.85 -17.91 32.51
N VAL A 630 31.14 -18.26 32.68
CA VAL A 630 32.22 -17.28 32.97
C VAL A 630 33.60 -17.97 33.13
N THR A 631 34.61 -17.39 32.48
CA THR A 631 36.08 -17.61 32.64
C THR A 631 36.66 -19.04 32.55
N THR A 632 37.15 -19.43 31.38
CA THR A 632 38.56 -19.17 30.98
C THR A 632 38.79 -19.54 29.51
N ALA A 633 39.69 -18.83 28.84
CA ALA A 633 39.85 -18.94 27.39
C ALA A 633 40.66 -20.17 26.95
N LEU A 634 40.10 -20.94 26.02
CA LEU A 634 40.84 -21.72 25.02
C LEU A 634 39.90 -21.96 23.83
N ALA A 635 40.34 -21.59 22.63
CA ALA A 635 39.49 -21.56 21.45
C ALA A 635 39.06 -22.99 21.03
N LEU A 636 37.75 -23.21 20.94
CA LEU A 636 37.17 -24.29 20.15
C LEU A 636 36.54 -23.67 18.91
N VAL A 637 36.93 -24.15 17.73
CA VAL A 637 36.23 -23.85 16.48
C VAL A 637 34.87 -24.53 16.57
N PRO A 638 33.74 -23.81 16.50
CA PRO A 638 32.44 -24.45 16.46
C PRO A 638 32.30 -25.28 15.18
N LEU A 639 31.68 -26.46 15.25
CA LEU A 639 31.11 -27.07 14.06
C LEU A 639 30.06 -26.09 13.53
N ARG A 640 30.31 -25.53 12.34
CA ARG A 640 29.31 -24.74 11.63
C ARG A 640 28.28 -25.72 11.08
N THR A 641 27.15 -25.87 11.78
CA THR A 641 25.89 -26.12 11.07
C THR A 641 25.64 -24.90 10.20
N ALA A 642 25.35 -25.09 8.91
CA ALA A 642 25.00 -23.97 8.04
C ALA A 642 23.79 -23.22 8.64
N PRO A 643 23.77 -21.88 8.67
CA PRO A 643 22.61 -21.15 9.15
C PRO A 643 21.39 -21.51 8.30
N ALA A 644 20.25 -21.71 8.94
CA ALA A 644 19.02 -22.04 8.22
C ALA A 644 18.69 -20.88 7.26
N LEU A 645 18.60 -21.18 5.96
CA LEU A 645 18.25 -20.17 4.96
C LEU A 645 16.91 -19.53 5.34
N GLY A 646 16.84 -18.21 5.42
CA GLY A 646 15.62 -17.52 5.80
C GLY A 646 15.29 -17.52 7.29
N ASP A 647 16.20 -17.90 8.19
CA ASP A 647 16.06 -17.66 9.65
C ASP A 647 16.31 -16.18 9.97
N LEU A 648 15.28 -15.41 10.35
CA LEU A 648 15.41 -13.98 10.61
C LEU A 648 15.85 -13.65 12.04
N ASP A 649 15.73 -14.55 13.01
CA ASP A 649 16.00 -14.27 14.43
C ASP A 649 17.19 -15.05 15.04
N ALA A 650 17.81 -15.93 14.24
CA ALA A 650 18.90 -16.85 14.57
C ALA A 650 18.51 -17.96 15.57
N ASN A 651 17.24 -18.40 15.58
CA ASN A 651 16.79 -19.53 16.42
C ASN A 651 17.11 -20.93 15.83
N GLY A 652 17.64 -20.99 14.62
CA GLY A 652 17.96 -22.21 13.87
C GLY A 652 16.84 -22.71 12.97
N LYS A 653 15.79 -21.91 12.73
CA LYS A 653 14.62 -22.27 11.94
C LYS A 653 14.28 -21.16 10.96
N ALA A 654 13.92 -21.54 9.75
CA ALA A 654 13.57 -20.62 8.70
C ALA A 654 12.16 -20.03 8.87
N ASP A 655 12.08 -18.73 8.64
CA ASP A 655 10.89 -17.91 8.78
C ASP A 655 10.27 -17.56 7.42
N LEU A 656 9.03 -17.10 7.42
CA LEU A 656 8.33 -16.74 6.18
C LEU A 656 8.19 -15.23 6.04
N VAL A 657 8.80 -14.67 5.00
CA VAL A 657 8.64 -13.27 4.61
C VAL A 657 7.47 -13.13 3.63
N TRP A 658 6.59 -12.18 3.90
CA TRP A 658 5.32 -11.99 3.20
C TRP A 658 5.25 -10.63 2.53
N ARG A 659 4.75 -10.60 1.28
CA ARG A 659 4.48 -9.39 0.52
C ARG A 659 3.02 -9.29 0.14
N ASN A 660 2.42 -8.11 0.36
CA ASN A 660 1.07 -7.84 -0.14
C ASN A 660 1.12 -7.18 -1.52
N ASN A 661 0.59 -7.88 -2.53
CA ASN A 661 0.58 -7.45 -3.93
C ASN A 661 -0.50 -6.41 -4.28
N PHE A 662 -1.34 -6.02 -3.31
CA PHE A 662 -2.33 -4.95 -3.49
C PHE A 662 -1.92 -3.61 -2.87
N ASN A 663 -1.29 -3.61 -1.69
CA ASN A 663 -0.93 -2.39 -0.95
C ASN A 663 0.58 -2.18 -0.69
N GLY A 664 1.43 -3.19 -0.86
CA GLY A 664 2.87 -3.05 -0.64
C GLY A 664 3.27 -3.06 0.84
N ASN A 665 2.47 -3.66 1.71
CA ASN A 665 2.92 -4.02 3.06
C ASN A 665 3.80 -5.28 3.03
N THR A 666 4.70 -5.37 4.00
CA THR A 666 5.48 -6.57 4.29
C THR A 666 5.07 -7.12 5.65
N ALA A 667 5.00 -8.43 5.79
CA ALA A 667 4.83 -9.13 7.06
C ALA A 667 5.88 -10.23 7.21
N ILE A 668 6.11 -10.69 8.43
CA ILE A 668 7.00 -11.82 8.73
C ILE A 668 6.24 -12.75 9.68
N TRP A 669 6.36 -14.06 9.45
CA TRP A 669 6.00 -15.10 10.41
C TRP A 669 7.30 -15.76 10.88
N LEU A 670 7.67 -15.55 12.14
CA LEU A 670 8.73 -16.33 12.77
C LEU A 670 8.15 -17.72 13.08
N MET A 671 8.84 -18.78 12.66
CA MET A 671 8.31 -20.14 12.61
C MET A 671 8.82 -21.01 13.75
N ASP A 672 7.98 -21.95 14.18
CA ASP A 672 8.38 -23.07 15.03
C ASP A 672 7.76 -24.36 14.47
N GLY A 673 8.52 -24.97 13.55
CA GLY A 673 8.12 -26.14 12.77
C GLY A 673 6.85 -25.88 11.96
N THR A 674 5.74 -26.45 12.42
CA THR A 674 4.45 -26.31 11.75
C THR A 674 3.57 -25.19 12.33
N THR A 675 4.11 -24.36 13.22
CA THR A 675 3.41 -23.28 13.92
C THR A 675 4.10 -21.93 13.75
N ILE A 676 3.40 -20.84 14.06
CA ILE A 676 3.93 -19.48 14.05
C ILE A 676 4.31 -19.12 15.49
N ALA A 677 5.61 -18.95 15.76
CA ALA A 677 6.12 -18.49 17.06
C ALA A 677 5.77 -17.02 17.30
N ALA A 678 5.98 -16.17 16.29
CA ALA A 678 5.60 -14.76 16.32
C ALA A 678 5.27 -14.25 14.91
N SER A 679 4.57 -13.12 14.82
CA SER A 679 4.38 -12.45 13.52
C SER A 679 4.29 -10.94 13.67
N GLY A 680 4.73 -10.23 12.63
CA GLY A 680 4.82 -8.77 12.65
C GLY A 680 4.81 -8.15 11.25
N PHE A 681 4.72 -6.83 11.22
CA PHE A 681 4.79 -6.02 10.00
C PHE A 681 6.02 -5.11 10.09
N PRO A 682 7.20 -5.53 9.60
CA PRO A 682 8.44 -4.75 9.73
C PRO A 682 8.36 -3.37 9.04
N GLY A 683 7.54 -3.25 7.99
CA GLY A 683 7.32 -1.99 7.30
C GLY A 683 6.44 -2.11 6.05
N GLY A 684 6.15 -0.97 5.44
CA GLY A 684 5.52 -0.88 4.12
C GLY A 684 6.49 -0.28 3.11
N VAL A 685 6.63 -0.91 1.94
CA VAL A 685 7.54 -0.49 0.87
C VAL A 685 6.73 -0.20 -0.39
N PRO A 686 6.92 0.94 -1.08
CA PRO A 686 6.16 1.28 -2.27
C PRO A 686 6.20 0.19 -3.35
N MET A 687 5.11 0.01 -4.10
CA MET A 687 4.97 -1.03 -5.13
C MET A 687 5.99 -1.01 -6.27
N ALA A 688 6.74 0.08 -6.43
CA ALA A 688 7.89 0.11 -7.32
C ALA A 688 9.01 -0.85 -6.88
N TRP A 689 9.00 -1.31 -5.62
CA TRP A 689 9.93 -2.28 -5.05
C TRP A 689 9.25 -3.64 -4.85
N GLN A 690 9.98 -4.69 -5.26
CA GLN A 690 9.71 -6.09 -4.94
C GLN A 690 10.75 -6.60 -3.94
N ILE A 691 10.40 -7.63 -3.17
CA ILE A 691 11.41 -8.50 -2.56
C ILE A 691 12.03 -9.32 -3.69
N ALA A 692 13.34 -9.51 -3.65
CA ALA A 692 14.12 -10.21 -4.66
C ALA A 692 14.89 -11.42 -4.10
N GLY A 693 14.80 -11.62 -2.79
CA GLY A 693 15.35 -12.76 -2.07
C GLY A 693 15.48 -12.44 -0.58
N VAL A 694 15.72 -13.50 0.20
CA VAL A 694 15.97 -13.46 1.64
C VAL A 694 17.22 -14.28 1.92
N GLY A 695 18.12 -13.77 2.77
CA GLY A 695 19.38 -14.43 3.13
C GLY A 695 20.32 -13.50 3.88
N ASP A 696 21.15 -14.05 4.77
CA ASP A 696 22.07 -13.27 5.61
C ASP A 696 23.18 -12.67 4.74
N VAL A 697 23.09 -11.38 4.38
CA VAL A 697 24.12 -10.73 3.55
C VAL A 697 25.24 -10.11 4.39
N ASN A 698 25.16 -10.20 5.74
CA ASN A 698 26.00 -9.45 6.67
C ASN A 698 26.92 -10.33 7.54
N GLY A 699 26.54 -11.59 7.76
CA GLY A 699 27.29 -12.63 8.49
C GLY A 699 26.98 -12.71 9.99
N ASP A 700 25.82 -12.22 10.44
CA ASP A 700 25.37 -12.32 11.84
C ASP A 700 24.49 -13.55 12.13
N ASN A 701 24.27 -14.39 11.12
CA ASN A 701 23.39 -15.57 11.08
C ASN A 701 21.89 -15.22 11.08
N LYS A 702 21.52 -13.98 10.71
CA LYS A 702 20.13 -13.57 10.53
C LYS A 702 19.87 -13.20 9.07
N ALA A 703 18.78 -13.72 8.53
CA ALA A 703 18.46 -13.56 7.13
C ALA A 703 17.93 -12.14 6.83
N ASP A 704 18.60 -11.46 5.92
CA ASP A 704 18.24 -10.10 5.51
C ASP A 704 17.23 -10.10 4.36
N VAL A 705 16.48 -9.02 4.18
CA VAL A 705 15.50 -8.89 3.08
C VAL A 705 16.07 -8.02 1.96
N ILE A 706 16.28 -8.62 0.78
CA ILE A 706 16.81 -7.96 -0.41
C ILE A 706 15.66 -7.41 -1.24
N TRP A 707 15.73 -6.11 -1.57
CA TRP A 707 14.73 -5.36 -2.31
C TRP A 707 15.25 -4.90 -3.67
N ARG A 708 14.40 -4.96 -4.70
CA ARG A 708 14.71 -4.51 -6.07
C ARG A 708 13.66 -3.54 -6.59
N ASN A 709 14.07 -2.38 -7.06
CA ASN A 709 13.17 -1.41 -7.67
C ASN A 709 12.94 -1.72 -9.16
N ARG A 710 11.71 -2.09 -9.53
CA ARG A 710 11.29 -2.47 -10.89
C ARG A 710 11.35 -1.33 -11.91
N THR A 711 11.54 -0.07 -11.47
CA THR A 711 11.56 1.11 -12.36
C THR A 711 12.95 1.74 -12.49
N SER A 712 13.73 1.80 -11.40
CA SER A 712 15.01 2.55 -11.38
C SER A 712 16.27 1.69 -11.53
N GLY A 713 16.18 0.36 -11.37
CA GLY A 713 17.38 -0.48 -11.30
C GLY A 713 17.95 -0.68 -9.89
N ALA A 714 17.52 0.14 -8.92
CA ALA A 714 18.12 0.18 -7.58
C ALA A 714 17.88 -1.09 -6.76
N VAL A 715 18.87 -1.44 -5.94
CA VAL A 715 18.81 -2.49 -4.91
C VAL A 715 18.83 -1.82 -3.54
N ALA A 716 18.06 -2.36 -2.60
CA ALA A 716 18.15 -2.02 -1.19
C ALA A 716 18.22 -3.32 -0.37
N VAL A 717 18.78 -3.23 0.82
CA VAL A 717 18.85 -4.33 1.79
C VAL A 717 18.27 -3.83 3.10
N TRP A 718 17.39 -4.62 3.72
CA TRP A 718 17.01 -4.47 5.12
C TRP A 718 17.83 -5.46 5.94
N LEU A 719 18.66 -4.95 6.84
CA LEU A 719 19.30 -5.80 7.84
C LEU A 719 18.29 -6.13 8.94
N MET A 720 18.12 -7.40 9.28
CA MET A 720 17.00 -7.88 10.10
C MET A 720 17.41 -8.37 11.49
N ASP A 721 16.48 -8.25 12.44
CA ASP A 721 16.52 -8.93 13.74
C ASP A 721 15.10 -9.40 14.09
N GLY A 722 14.79 -10.62 13.66
CA GLY A 722 13.46 -11.21 13.66
C GLY A 722 12.44 -10.30 12.94
N LEU A 723 11.51 -9.75 13.72
CA LEU A 723 10.47 -8.84 13.22
C LEU A 723 10.95 -7.40 13.00
N THR A 724 12.21 -7.07 13.30
CA THR A 724 12.74 -5.70 13.35
C THR A 724 13.69 -5.42 12.18
N ILE A 725 13.57 -4.25 11.54
CA ILE A 725 14.59 -3.75 10.61
C ILE A 725 15.66 -3.01 11.46
N VAL A 726 16.85 -3.60 11.57
CA VAL A 726 18.00 -3.01 12.28
C VAL A 726 18.59 -1.85 11.47
N SER A 727 18.69 -2.01 10.16
CA SER A 727 19.26 -1.02 9.25
C SER A 727 18.71 -1.14 7.83
N THR A 728 18.89 -0.10 7.02
CA THR A 728 18.60 -0.14 5.58
C THR A 728 19.75 0.50 4.82
N GLY A 729 20.20 -0.15 3.74
CA GLY A 729 21.21 0.41 2.85
C GLY A 729 20.98 0.08 1.39
N PHE A 730 21.74 0.73 0.51
CA PHE A 730 21.55 0.70 -0.94
C PHE A 730 22.87 0.31 -1.62
N PRO A 731 23.16 -0.99 -1.80
CA PRO A 731 24.45 -1.47 -2.31
C PRO A 731 24.75 -1.00 -3.75
N GLY A 732 23.72 -0.70 -4.55
CA GLY A 732 23.90 -0.21 -5.91
C GLY A 732 22.65 -0.32 -6.77
N SER A 733 22.85 -0.35 -8.08
CA SER A 733 21.79 -0.55 -9.08
C SER A 733 22.29 -1.37 -10.27
N ALA A 734 21.43 -2.19 -10.83
CA ALA A 734 21.67 -2.89 -12.10
C ALA A 734 20.64 -2.42 -13.16
N SER A 735 20.91 -2.62 -14.45
CA SER A 735 19.93 -2.29 -15.49
C SER A 735 18.66 -3.15 -15.33
N LEU A 736 17.53 -2.71 -15.90
CA LEU A 736 16.27 -3.46 -15.81
C LEU A 736 16.30 -4.79 -16.59
N ALA A 737 17.32 -5.06 -17.41
CA ALA A 737 17.53 -6.35 -18.05
C ALA A 737 18.13 -7.40 -17.11
N PHE A 738 18.76 -6.98 -15.99
CA PHE A 738 19.29 -7.88 -14.97
C PHE A 738 18.28 -8.09 -13.83
N GLU A 739 17.85 -9.33 -13.67
CA GLU A 739 17.02 -9.83 -12.58
C GLU A 739 17.88 -10.62 -11.58
N ILE A 740 17.52 -10.58 -10.30
CA ILE A 740 18.15 -11.41 -9.26
C ILE A 740 17.43 -12.77 -9.31
N MET A 741 18.17 -13.85 -9.54
CA MET A 741 17.63 -15.21 -9.70
C MET A 741 17.82 -16.07 -8.45
N GLY A 742 18.65 -15.62 -7.51
CA GLY A 742 18.94 -16.33 -6.27
C GLY A 742 19.84 -15.51 -5.35
N VAL A 743 19.79 -15.90 -4.08
CA VAL A 743 20.58 -15.34 -2.99
C VAL A 743 21.23 -16.53 -2.27
N GLY A 744 22.54 -16.47 -2.03
CA GLY A 744 23.29 -17.55 -1.37
C GLY A 744 24.80 -17.30 -1.41
N ASP A 745 25.52 -17.78 -0.40
CA ASP A 745 26.97 -17.57 -0.26
C ASP A 745 27.74 -18.39 -1.29
N VAL A 746 28.11 -17.81 -2.43
CA VAL A 746 28.84 -18.54 -3.49
C VAL A 746 30.35 -18.63 -3.21
N ASN A 747 30.84 -17.98 -2.14
CA ASN A 747 32.25 -17.72 -1.91
C ASN A 747 32.81 -18.38 -0.63
N GLY A 748 31.95 -18.68 0.35
CA GLY A 748 32.24 -19.37 1.60
C GLY A 748 32.67 -18.44 2.74
N ASP A 749 32.41 -17.12 2.67
CA ASP A 749 32.74 -16.18 3.76
C ASP A 749 31.67 -16.10 4.85
N GLY A 750 30.54 -16.78 4.67
CA GLY A 750 29.38 -16.77 5.55
C GLY A 750 28.36 -15.70 5.22
N LYS A 751 28.42 -15.08 4.03
CA LYS A 751 27.46 -14.05 3.60
C LYS A 751 26.82 -14.39 2.26
N ALA A 752 25.52 -14.20 2.18
CA ALA A 752 24.74 -14.46 1.00
C ALA A 752 25.00 -13.43 -0.11
N ASP A 753 25.40 -13.93 -1.27
CA ASP A 753 25.69 -13.15 -2.46
C ASP A 753 24.47 -13.06 -3.38
N LEU A 754 24.44 -12.07 -4.29
CA LEU A 754 23.34 -11.91 -5.25
C LEU A 754 23.75 -12.48 -6.62
N ILE A 755 22.99 -13.46 -7.11
CA ILE A 755 23.17 -14.07 -8.43
C ILE A 755 22.20 -13.43 -9.41
N TRP A 756 22.75 -12.81 -10.46
CA TRP A 756 22.03 -12.01 -11.44
C TRP A 756 22.00 -12.66 -12.83
N ARG A 757 20.90 -12.48 -13.55
CA ARG A 757 20.72 -12.98 -14.92
C ARG A 757 20.21 -11.87 -15.83
N ASN A 758 20.89 -11.67 -16.96
CA ASN A 758 20.39 -10.79 -18.03
C ASN A 758 19.36 -11.54 -18.88
N THR A 759 18.11 -11.08 -18.85
CA THR A 759 16.99 -11.66 -19.60
C THR A 759 17.00 -11.33 -21.10
N THR A 760 17.93 -10.49 -21.56
CA THR A 760 18.04 -10.01 -22.96
C THR A 760 19.20 -10.62 -23.75
N ASP A 761 20.29 -11.06 -23.10
CA ASP A 761 21.53 -11.44 -23.82
C ASP A 761 22.26 -12.71 -23.35
N GLY A 762 21.74 -13.44 -22.35
CA GLY A 762 22.39 -14.67 -21.87
C GLY A 762 23.47 -14.48 -20.78
N SER A 763 23.81 -13.24 -20.38
CA SER A 763 24.83 -12.98 -19.36
C SER A 763 24.38 -13.36 -17.95
N THR A 764 25.34 -13.84 -17.14
CA THR A 764 25.20 -14.03 -15.68
C THR A 764 26.20 -13.15 -14.97
N ALA A 765 25.79 -12.46 -13.91
CA ALA A 765 26.66 -11.67 -13.06
C ALA A 765 26.48 -12.06 -11.59
N ILE A 766 27.48 -11.85 -10.76
CA ILE A 766 27.42 -12.07 -9.32
C ILE A 766 27.90 -10.81 -8.61
N TRP A 767 27.19 -10.41 -7.55
CA TRP A 767 27.65 -9.42 -6.58
C TRP A 767 27.98 -10.15 -5.29
N LEU A 768 29.26 -10.20 -4.93
CA LEU A 768 29.69 -10.66 -3.61
C LEU A 768 29.38 -9.58 -2.59
N MET A 769 28.72 -9.93 -1.49
CA MET A 769 28.13 -8.97 -0.56
C MET A 769 28.94 -8.80 0.73
N ASN A 770 28.76 -7.64 1.36
CA ASN A 770 29.25 -7.37 2.72
C ASN A 770 28.28 -6.41 3.40
N GLY A 771 27.24 -6.98 4.01
CA GLY A 771 26.09 -6.26 4.55
C GLY A 771 25.39 -5.45 3.45
N THR A 772 25.30 -4.14 3.67
CA THR A 772 24.65 -3.21 2.72
C THR A 772 25.55 -2.75 1.57
N THR A 773 26.70 -3.40 1.35
CA THR A 773 27.71 -3.02 0.34
C THR A 773 28.11 -4.19 -0.56
N ILE A 774 28.60 -3.89 -1.76
CA ILE A 774 29.17 -4.88 -2.69
C ILE A 774 30.67 -4.99 -2.39
N ALA A 775 31.14 -6.17 -1.99
CA ALA A 775 32.56 -6.45 -1.77
C ALA A 775 33.32 -6.64 -3.10
N ALA A 776 32.72 -7.35 -4.05
CA ALA A 776 33.22 -7.52 -5.41
C ALA A 776 32.07 -7.85 -6.37
N SER A 777 32.28 -7.68 -7.68
CA SER A 777 31.32 -8.17 -8.68
C SER A 777 32.02 -8.62 -9.96
N GLY A 778 31.37 -9.51 -10.71
CA GLY A 778 31.92 -10.05 -11.96
C GLY A 778 30.97 -10.95 -12.71
N PHE A 779 31.43 -11.44 -13.86
CA PHE A 779 30.68 -12.29 -14.78
C PHE A 779 31.33 -13.69 -14.82
N PRO A 780 30.79 -14.70 -14.09
CA PRO A 780 31.37 -16.05 -14.06
C PRO A 780 31.30 -16.79 -15.41
N GLY A 781 30.38 -16.38 -16.30
CA GLY A 781 30.24 -16.95 -17.64
C GLY A 781 28.93 -16.51 -18.32
N GLY A 782 28.79 -16.86 -19.60
CA GLY A 782 27.55 -16.69 -20.37
C GLY A 782 26.90 -18.04 -20.66
N VAL A 783 25.58 -18.13 -20.54
CA VAL A 783 24.80 -19.34 -20.83
C VAL A 783 23.68 -19.00 -21.82
N PRO A 784 23.47 -19.81 -22.88
CA PRO A 784 22.40 -19.56 -23.84
C PRO A 784 21.03 -19.39 -23.17
N GLU A 785 20.22 -18.47 -23.67
CA GLU A 785 18.91 -18.07 -23.11
C GLU A 785 17.92 -19.23 -22.91
N ALA A 786 18.08 -20.34 -23.62
CA ALA A 786 17.30 -21.57 -23.40
C ALA A 786 17.54 -22.21 -22.02
N TRP A 787 18.62 -21.81 -21.31
CA TRP A 787 18.94 -22.20 -19.95
C TRP A 787 18.65 -21.04 -18.98
N GLN A 788 17.85 -21.34 -17.97
CA GLN A 788 17.46 -20.44 -16.89
C GLN A 788 18.07 -20.90 -15.58
N ILE A 789 18.44 -19.95 -14.71
CA ILE A 789 18.80 -20.26 -13.32
C ILE A 789 17.49 -20.59 -12.60
N THR A 790 17.44 -21.74 -11.93
CA THR A 790 16.22 -22.26 -11.28
C THR A 790 16.36 -22.45 -9.78
N GLY A 791 17.54 -22.20 -9.23
CA GLY A 791 17.85 -22.29 -7.81
C GLY A 791 19.34 -22.08 -7.54
N VAL A 792 19.66 -21.82 -6.28
CA VAL A 792 21.00 -21.62 -5.75
C VAL A 792 21.11 -22.38 -4.43
N GLY A 793 22.20 -23.10 -4.19
CA GLY A 793 22.41 -23.90 -2.98
C GLY A 793 23.61 -24.84 -3.12
N ASP A 794 24.26 -25.20 -2.01
CA ASP A 794 25.46 -26.04 -2.00
C ASP A 794 25.11 -27.50 -2.30
N VAL A 795 25.19 -27.93 -3.56
CA VAL A 795 24.83 -29.31 -3.93
C VAL A 795 25.98 -30.31 -3.68
N ASN A 796 27.15 -29.83 -3.23
CA ASN A 796 28.38 -30.61 -3.20
C ASN A 796 28.96 -30.83 -1.78
N GLY A 797 28.63 -29.96 -0.84
CA GLY A 797 29.00 -30.00 0.57
C GLY A 797 30.31 -29.25 0.91
N ASP A 798 30.75 -28.30 0.08
CA ASP A 798 31.94 -27.48 0.35
C ASP A 798 31.66 -26.17 1.11
N ASN A 799 30.41 -25.96 1.52
CA ASN A 799 29.85 -24.77 2.16
C ASN A 799 29.78 -23.56 1.22
N LYS A 800 29.60 -23.78 -0.09
CA LYS A 800 29.38 -22.72 -1.08
C LYS A 800 28.16 -23.03 -1.92
N ALA A 801 27.32 -22.02 -2.11
CA ALA A 801 26.14 -22.12 -2.92
C ALA A 801 26.49 -22.26 -4.40
N ASP A 802 26.07 -23.37 -4.99
CA ASP A 802 26.20 -23.66 -6.41
C ASP A 802 25.02 -23.09 -7.21
N VAL A 803 25.16 -22.94 -8.53
CA VAL A 803 24.09 -22.41 -9.40
C VAL A 803 23.46 -23.53 -10.21
N ILE A 804 22.14 -23.74 -10.02
CA ILE A 804 21.37 -24.79 -10.68
C ILE A 804 20.68 -24.22 -11.92
N TRP A 805 20.92 -24.85 -13.07
CA TRP A 805 20.46 -24.45 -14.39
C TRP A 805 19.45 -25.44 -14.98
N ARG A 806 18.42 -24.90 -15.65
CA ARG A 806 17.33 -25.67 -16.26
C ARG A 806 17.13 -25.27 -17.70
N ASN A 807 17.16 -26.24 -18.63
CA ASN A 807 16.87 -26.01 -20.04
C ASN A 807 15.40 -26.27 -20.36
N ASP A 808 14.62 -25.19 -20.54
CA ASP A 808 13.16 -25.29 -20.66
C ASP A 808 12.67 -25.94 -21.96
N ASN A 809 13.51 -26.00 -22.99
CA ASN A 809 13.18 -26.64 -24.27
C ASN A 809 13.43 -28.16 -24.26
N SER A 810 14.52 -28.62 -23.63
CA SER A 810 14.98 -30.02 -23.72
C SER A 810 14.67 -30.88 -22.49
N GLY A 811 14.38 -30.25 -21.34
CA GLY A 811 14.28 -30.99 -20.07
C GLY A 811 15.59 -31.09 -19.28
N GLY A 812 16.73 -30.71 -19.86
CA GLY A 812 18.05 -30.82 -19.25
C GLY A 812 18.23 -30.00 -17.97
N VAL A 813 19.07 -30.52 -17.08
CA VAL A 813 19.56 -29.88 -15.85
C VAL A 813 21.07 -29.79 -15.92
N ALA A 814 21.63 -28.68 -15.47
CA ALA A 814 23.07 -28.52 -15.27
C ALA A 814 23.33 -27.86 -13.91
N VAL A 815 24.51 -28.09 -13.37
CA VAL A 815 25.02 -27.48 -12.13
C VAL A 815 26.33 -26.79 -12.46
N TRP A 816 26.49 -25.57 -11.98
CA TRP A 816 27.77 -24.88 -11.90
C TRP A 816 28.26 -24.95 -10.46
N LEU A 817 29.35 -25.67 -10.22
CA LEU A 817 30.02 -25.62 -8.92
C LEU A 817 30.77 -24.27 -8.81
N MET A 818 30.61 -23.58 -7.69
CA MET A 818 31.03 -22.18 -7.55
C MET A 818 32.23 -21.99 -6.61
N ASN A 819 32.97 -20.90 -6.83
CA ASN A 819 33.97 -20.39 -5.89
C ASN A 819 34.11 -18.88 -6.10
N GLY A 820 33.22 -18.12 -5.45
CA GLY A 820 33.05 -16.68 -5.65
C GLY A 820 32.64 -16.38 -7.08
N LEU A 821 33.42 -15.54 -7.77
CA LEU A 821 33.18 -15.13 -9.16
C LEU A 821 33.60 -16.17 -10.21
N SER A 822 34.01 -17.38 -9.82
CA SER A 822 34.52 -18.43 -10.71
C SER A 822 33.65 -19.69 -10.69
N VAL A 823 33.40 -20.29 -11.85
CA VAL A 823 32.85 -21.65 -11.98
C VAL A 823 34.01 -22.65 -11.90
N THR A 824 33.99 -23.55 -10.93
CA THR A 824 35.05 -24.55 -10.72
C THR A 824 34.81 -25.82 -11.53
N ALA A 825 33.54 -26.22 -11.70
CA ALA A 825 33.12 -27.32 -12.55
C ALA A 825 31.70 -27.12 -13.10
N VAL A 826 31.40 -27.80 -14.20
CA VAL A 826 30.05 -27.91 -14.76
C VAL A 826 29.71 -29.38 -14.93
N GLY A 827 28.51 -29.78 -14.51
CA GLY A 827 28.02 -31.13 -14.76
C GLY A 827 26.51 -31.22 -14.92
N PHE A 828 26.04 -32.37 -15.37
CA PHE A 828 24.67 -32.57 -15.85
C PHE A 828 24.04 -33.75 -15.10
N PRO A 829 23.33 -33.52 -13.98
CA PRO A 829 22.78 -34.60 -13.16
C PRO A 829 21.67 -35.40 -13.86
N GLY A 830 21.03 -34.82 -14.88
CA GLY A 830 20.07 -35.53 -15.72
C GLY A 830 19.12 -34.59 -16.48
N SER A 831 17.94 -35.12 -16.81
CA SER A 831 16.84 -34.36 -17.42
C SER A 831 15.49 -34.78 -16.86
N ALA A 832 14.59 -33.83 -16.67
CA ALA A 832 13.19 -34.07 -16.33
C ALA A 832 12.27 -33.55 -17.46
N SER A 833 11.06 -34.10 -17.58
CA SER A 833 10.05 -33.57 -18.51
C SER A 833 9.85 -32.06 -18.31
N THR A 834 9.58 -31.32 -19.38
CA THR A 834 9.37 -29.85 -19.33
C THR A 834 8.15 -29.43 -18.49
N ALA A 835 7.24 -30.37 -18.20
CA ALA A 835 6.17 -30.20 -17.22
C ALA A 835 6.66 -30.14 -15.76
N PHE A 836 7.85 -30.66 -15.45
CA PHE A 836 8.48 -30.53 -14.14
C PHE A 836 9.41 -29.31 -14.10
N LYS A 837 9.10 -28.40 -13.18
CA LYS A 837 9.90 -27.23 -12.80
C LYS A 837 10.57 -27.49 -11.46
N VAL A 838 11.80 -27.02 -11.26
CA VAL A 838 12.41 -26.98 -9.92
C VAL A 838 11.77 -25.80 -9.19
N THR A 839 11.28 -26.04 -7.98
CA THR A 839 10.54 -25.07 -7.16
C THR A 839 11.13 -24.90 -5.77
N GLY A 840 12.16 -25.67 -5.43
CA GLY A 840 12.97 -25.49 -4.23
C GLY A 840 14.33 -26.16 -4.39
N VAL A 841 15.33 -25.61 -3.70
CA VAL A 841 16.67 -26.16 -3.56
C VAL A 841 17.07 -26.06 -2.09
N GLY A 842 17.55 -27.16 -1.51
CA GLY A 842 17.93 -27.27 -0.11
C GLY A 842 18.07 -28.73 0.31
N ASP A 843 18.88 -29.02 1.32
CA ASP A 843 19.14 -30.38 1.79
C ASP A 843 17.89 -30.96 2.44
N VAL A 844 17.16 -31.85 1.78
CA VAL A 844 15.92 -32.43 2.35
C VAL A 844 16.20 -33.68 3.19
N ASN A 845 17.45 -34.14 3.25
CA ASN A 845 17.81 -35.46 3.76
C ASN A 845 18.73 -35.42 5.00
N GLY A 846 19.50 -34.35 5.15
CA GLY A 846 20.40 -34.06 6.27
C GLY A 846 21.84 -34.56 6.04
N ASP A 847 22.30 -34.71 4.78
CA ASP A 847 23.69 -35.10 4.46
C ASP A 847 24.64 -33.91 4.21
N GLY A 848 24.15 -32.68 4.35
CA GLY A 848 24.87 -31.43 4.14
C GLY A 848 24.90 -30.95 2.69
N LYS A 849 24.03 -31.48 1.81
CA LYS A 849 23.98 -31.11 0.38
C LYS A 849 22.59 -30.75 -0.08
N ALA A 850 22.49 -29.66 -0.83
CA ALA A 850 21.25 -29.15 -1.37
C ALA A 850 20.67 -30.07 -2.45
N ASP A 851 19.45 -30.55 -2.20
CA ASP A 851 18.67 -31.40 -3.10
C ASP A 851 17.76 -30.54 -4.01
N LEU A 852 17.27 -31.12 -5.11
CA LEU A 852 16.32 -30.44 -6.01
C LEU A 852 14.90 -30.92 -5.75
N ILE A 853 14.00 -29.98 -5.43
CA ILE A 853 12.57 -30.23 -5.25
C ILE A 853 11.82 -29.77 -6.51
N TRP A 854 11.01 -30.67 -7.04
CA TRP A 854 10.38 -30.57 -8.34
C TRP A 854 8.86 -30.56 -8.26
N ARG A 855 8.22 -29.72 -9.08
CA ARG A 855 6.76 -29.64 -9.20
C ARG A 855 6.32 -29.85 -10.64
N ASN A 856 5.42 -30.81 -10.85
CA ASN A 856 4.73 -31.01 -12.13
C ASN A 856 3.58 -29.99 -12.25
N THR A 857 3.67 -29.08 -13.22
CA THR A 857 2.68 -28.01 -13.43
C THR A 857 1.36 -28.50 -14.04
N THR A 858 1.31 -29.72 -14.54
CA THR A 858 0.14 -30.30 -15.22
C THR A 858 -0.74 -31.12 -14.27
N ASP A 859 -0.16 -32.00 -13.44
CA ASP A 859 -0.93 -33.03 -12.72
C ASP A 859 -1.01 -32.90 -11.20
N GLY A 860 -0.09 -32.17 -10.54
CA GLY A 860 -0.06 -32.08 -9.07
C GLY A 860 1.13 -32.75 -8.39
N SER A 861 1.91 -33.55 -9.12
CA SER A 861 2.98 -34.37 -8.57
C SER A 861 4.18 -33.54 -8.06
N THR A 862 4.73 -33.96 -6.93
CA THR A 862 6.01 -33.45 -6.40
C THR A 862 7.05 -34.56 -6.49
N ALA A 863 8.24 -34.24 -6.97
CA ALA A 863 9.37 -35.16 -7.01
C ALA A 863 10.59 -34.53 -6.32
N ILE A 864 11.52 -35.35 -5.86
CA ILE A 864 12.76 -34.91 -5.24
C ILE A 864 13.91 -35.67 -5.91
N TRP A 865 14.99 -34.96 -6.21
CA TRP A 865 16.28 -35.54 -6.59
C TRP A 865 17.25 -35.26 -5.45
N LEU A 866 17.68 -36.32 -4.76
CA LEU A 866 18.76 -36.24 -3.79
C LEU A 866 20.08 -36.11 -4.53
N MET A 867 20.88 -35.11 -4.20
CA MET A 867 22.05 -34.68 -4.97
C MET A 867 23.36 -35.15 -4.32
N ASN A 868 24.40 -35.23 -5.15
CA ASN A 868 25.76 -35.47 -4.70
C ASN A 868 26.71 -34.80 -5.71
N GLY A 869 27.00 -33.52 -5.47
CA GLY A 869 27.67 -32.65 -6.41
C GLY A 869 26.90 -32.54 -7.72
N THR A 870 27.57 -32.78 -8.85
CA THR A 870 26.95 -32.71 -10.18
C THR A 870 26.15 -33.96 -10.58
N THR A 871 25.76 -34.81 -9.63
CA THR A 871 25.07 -36.09 -9.90
C THR A 871 23.87 -36.28 -8.98
N THR A 872 22.86 -37.03 -9.44
CA THR A 872 21.71 -37.43 -8.62
C THR A 872 22.00 -38.76 -7.93
N ALA A 873 22.03 -38.76 -6.60
CA ALA A 873 22.26 -39.95 -5.77
C ALA A 873 21.01 -40.85 -5.69
N ALA A 874 19.83 -40.25 -5.57
CA ALA A 874 18.54 -40.93 -5.58
C ALA A 874 17.42 -39.99 -6.06
N SER A 875 16.26 -40.53 -6.42
CA SER A 875 15.09 -39.71 -6.76
C SER A 875 13.79 -40.42 -6.38
N GLY A 876 12.77 -39.66 -5.98
CA GLY A 876 11.48 -40.23 -5.59
C GLY A 876 10.34 -39.21 -5.60
N PHE A 877 9.14 -39.70 -5.30
CA PHE A 877 7.91 -38.91 -5.23
C PHE A 877 7.36 -38.96 -3.80
N PRO A 878 7.63 -37.94 -2.95
CA PRO A 878 7.12 -37.91 -1.57
C PRO A 878 5.59 -37.80 -1.50
N GLY A 879 4.95 -37.28 -2.55
CA GLY A 879 3.51 -37.17 -2.66
C GLY A 879 3.06 -36.26 -3.81
N GLY A 880 1.75 -36.09 -3.94
CA GLY A 880 1.14 -35.14 -4.88
C GLY A 880 0.08 -34.31 -4.17
N VAL A 881 0.10 -32.99 -4.37
CA VAL A 881 -0.95 -32.08 -3.89
C VAL A 881 -1.70 -31.48 -5.07
N PRO A 882 -3.04 -31.31 -4.97
CA PRO A 882 -3.83 -30.73 -6.03
C PRO A 882 -3.26 -29.38 -6.47
N ALA A 883 -3.32 -29.06 -7.77
CA ALA A 883 -2.71 -27.86 -8.36
C ALA A 883 -3.17 -26.50 -7.77
N VAL A 884 -4.20 -26.49 -6.91
CA VAL A 884 -4.57 -25.31 -6.10
C VAL A 884 -3.54 -25.01 -4.99
N TRP A 885 -2.69 -25.98 -4.63
CA TRP A 885 -1.55 -25.80 -3.75
C TRP A 885 -0.30 -25.56 -4.57
N GLN A 886 0.20 -24.33 -4.49
CA GLN A 886 1.46 -23.88 -5.08
C GLN A 886 2.55 -24.06 -4.03
N MET A 887 3.70 -24.60 -4.42
CA MET A 887 4.89 -24.56 -3.58
C MET A 887 5.37 -23.11 -3.53
N SER A 888 5.65 -22.60 -2.34
CA SER A 888 6.13 -21.23 -2.14
C SER A 888 7.64 -21.21 -1.97
N GLU A 889 8.14 -21.99 -1.01
CA GLU A 889 9.57 -22.08 -0.70
C GLU A 889 9.94 -23.49 -0.20
N ALA A 890 11.24 -23.74 -0.08
CA ALA A 890 11.81 -24.89 0.60
C ALA A 890 12.88 -24.42 1.60
N ARG A 891 12.66 -24.66 2.90
CA ARG A 891 13.52 -24.20 4.00
C ARG A 891 13.36 -25.13 5.21
N ASP A 892 14.38 -25.28 6.05
CA ASP A 892 14.25 -25.98 7.34
C ASP A 892 13.48 -25.11 8.33
N VAL A 893 12.19 -25.40 8.56
CA VAL A 893 11.34 -24.57 9.45
C VAL A 893 11.26 -25.15 10.86
N ASN A 894 11.86 -26.32 11.12
CA ASN A 894 11.78 -27.03 12.41
C ASN A 894 13.12 -27.10 13.17
N GLY A 895 14.24 -26.86 12.49
CA GLY A 895 15.60 -26.88 13.03
C GLY A 895 16.20 -28.28 13.14
N ASP A 896 15.71 -29.28 12.40
CA ASP A 896 16.19 -30.67 12.41
C ASP A 896 17.37 -30.93 11.45
N GLY A 897 17.78 -29.91 10.69
CA GLY A 897 18.85 -29.95 9.70
C GLY A 897 18.36 -30.37 8.32
N ARG A 898 17.04 -30.35 8.07
CA ARG A 898 16.44 -30.73 6.78
C ARG A 898 15.48 -29.67 6.27
N THR A 899 15.55 -29.47 4.96
CA THR A 899 14.73 -28.55 4.19
C THR A 899 13.32 -29.10 4.06
N ASP A 900 12.36 -28.40 4.65
CA ASP A 900 10.94 -28.67 4.56
C ASP A 900 10.30 -28.01 3.33
N VAL A 901 9.09 -28.45 2.95
CA VAL A 901 8.36 -27.90 1.79
C VAL A 901 7.17 -27.06 2.24
N ILE A 902 7.17 -25.77 1.87
CA ILE A 902 6.12 -24.82 2.23
C ILE A 902 5.13 -24.66 1.07
N TRP A 903 3.86 -24.90 1.36
CA TRP A 903 2.74 -24.87 0.43
C TRP A 903 1.77 -23.73 0.71
N ARG A 904 1.27 -23.09 -0.34
CA ARG A 904 0.23 -22.06 -0.29
C ARG A 904 -0.95 -22.42 -1.18
N ASN A 905 -2.15 -22.36 -0.63
CA ASN A 905 -3.38 -22.60 -1.37
C ASN A 905 -3.84 -21.32 -2.08
N SER A 906 -3.85 -21.32 -3.40
CA SER A 906 -4.18 -20.15 -4.23
C SER A 906 -5.67 -19.75 -4.20
N ARG A 907 -6.56 -20.59 -3.67
CA ARG A 907 -8.00 -20.30 -3.57
C ARG A 907 -8.39 -19.66 -2.24
N ASN A 908 -7.76 -20.04 -1.13
CA ASN A 908 -8.15 -19.58 0.21
C ASN A 908 -7.00 -19.02 1.07
N GLY A 909 -5.76 -19.04 0.56
CA GLY A 909 -4.58 -18.49 1.22
C GLY A 909 -4.13 -19.25 2.47
N THR A 910 -4.60 -20.49 2.69
CA THR A 910 -4.06 -21.40 3.72
C THR A 910 -2.61 -21.77 3.39
N VAL A 911 -1.77 -21.84 4.41
CA VAL A 911 -0.40 -22.35 4.35
C VAL A 911 -0.37 -23.75 4.93
N ALA A 912 0.41 -24.64 4.32
CA ALA A 912 0.75 -25.95 4.86
C ALA A 912 2.26 -26.16 4.78
N VAL A 913 2.82 -26.88 5.76
CA VAL A 913 4.22 -27.26 5.82
C VAL A 913 4.28 -28.78 5.74
N TRP A 914 5.16 -29.31 4.89
CA TRP A 914 5.58 -30.71 4.92
C TRP A 914 6.94 -30.78 5.58
N LEU A 915 6.99 -31.33 6.79
CA LEU A 915 8.26 -31.67 7.41
C LEU A 915 8.88 -32.85 6.66
N MET A 916 10.15 -32.77 6.29
CA MET A 916 10.78 -33.71 5.36
C MET A 916 11.75 -34.68 6.04
N ASN A 917 11.96 -35.84 5.40
CA ASN A 917 13.00 -36.79 5.74
C ASN A 917 13.42 -37.54 4.46
N GLY A 918 14.30 -36.90 3.70
CA GLY A 918 14.73 -37.31 2.36
C GLY A 918 13.56 -37.38 1.40
N LEU A 919 13.31 -38.59 0.87
CA LEU A 919 12.21 -38.85 -0.06
C LEU A 919 10.84 -39.05 0.62
N THR A 920 10.73 -38.82 1.93
CA THR A 920 9.49 -39.04 2.71
C THR A 920 9.06 -37.79 3.48
N ILE A 921 7.75 -37.66 3.70
CA ILE A 921 7.16 -36.61 4.54
C ILE A 921 7.06 -37.17 5.97
N SER A 922 7.72 -36.53 6.94
CA SER A 922 7.72 -36.93 8.34
C SER A 922 6.46 -36.43 9.07
N ALA A 923 5.99 -35.23 8.76
CA ALA A 923 4.72 -34.67 9.25
C ALA A 923 4.13 -33.62 8.30
N VAL A 924 2.86 -33.28 8.49
CA VAL A 924 2.19 -32.16 7.81
C VAL A 924 1.48 -31.30 8.84
N GLY A 925 1.63 -29.98 8.75
CA GLY A 925 0.90 -29.03 9.58
C GLY A 925 0.50 -27.76 8.85
N PHE A 926 -0.31 -26.93 9.51
CA PHE A 926 -1.00 -25.79 8.90
C PHE A 926 -0.83 -24.55 9.79
N PRO A 927 0.28 -23.78 9.63
CA PRO A 927 0.63 -22.68 10.54
C PRO A 927 -0.40 -21.55 10.53
N GLY A 928 -1.12 -21.34 9.43
CA GLY A 928 -2.18 -20.33 9.36
C GLY A 928 -2.72 -20.09 7.96
N SER A 929 -3.37 -18.93 7.78
CA SER A 929 -3.80 -18.43 6.48
C SER A 929 -3.70 -16.90 6.40
N THR A 930 -3.58 -16.39 5.18
CA THR A 930 -3.61 -14.95 4.83
C THR A 930 -4.57 -14.75 3.66
N SER A 931 -4.99 -13.51 3.34
CA SER A 931 -5.75 -13.30 2.09
C SER A 931 -4.86 -13.61 0.88
N THR A 932 -5.48 -13.96 -0.25
CA THR A 932 -4.77 -14.27 -1.52
C THR A 932 -4.04 -13.06 -2.11
N ASP A 933 -4.21 -11.86 -1.55
CA ASP A 933 -3.42 -10.66 -1.90
C ASP A 933 -2.00 -10.70 -1.32
N TRP A 934 -1.72 -11.64 -0.41
CA TRP A 934 -0.40 -11.90 0.15
C TRP A 934 0.29 -13.08 -0.54
N GLU A 935 1.59 -12.94 -0.80
CA GLU A 935 2.49 -13.98 -1.27
C GLU A 935 3.65 -14.13 -0.28
N ILE A 936 4.18 -15.35 -0.16
CA ILE A 936 5.48 -15.63 0.46
C ILE A 936 6.55 -15.27 -0.60
N GLN A 937 7.75 -14.84 -0.19
CA GLN A 937 8.77 -14.24 -1.09
C GLN A 937 10.14 -14.88 -0.96
#